data_AF-A0A3Q0DYK5-F1
#
_entry.id   AF-A0A3Q0DYK5-F1
#
_cell.length_a   1.000
_cell.length_b   1.000
_cell.length_c   1.000
_cell.angle_alpha   90.00
_cell.angle_beta   90.00
_cell.angle_gamma   90.00
#
_symmetry.space_group_name_H-M   'P 1'
#
loop_
_entity.id
_entity.type
_entity.pdbx_description
1 polymer ?
#
loop_
_entity_poly.entity_id
_entity_poly.type
_entity_poly.pdbx_seq_one_letter_code
_entity_poly.pdbx_strand_id
1 'polypeptide(L)'
;MHQVASVVQICDDIGLYDKCSYTSRDRGWVVGIHTVSDQGNRDPRYFFSLKTDRARQVTTINAHRSYLPGQWVYLAATYDGQFMKLYVNGAQVATSGGQVGGIFSPLTQKCKVLMLGGSALNHNYRGYIEHFSLWKVARTQQEILSDMETHGVHTPLPQLLLQENWDNVKRIWSPMKDGNSPKVELSNAHGFLLDTSLEPPLCGQTLCDNTEVIASYNQLPSFRQPKVVRYRVVNLYDDDHENPTVSRQQVDFQHRQLAEAFKYYNISWELEVLEVSNSSLRHRLILANCDISKIGDENCDPECNHTLTGHDGGDCRHLRHPAFMKKQQNGVCDMDCNYERFSFDGGECCDPEITDVTKTCFDPDSPHRAYLDVNELKNILRLDGSTHLNIFFANSSEEELAGVATWPWDKEALMHLGGIVLNPSFYGIPGHTHTMIHEIGHSLGLYHIFRGISEIQSCSDPCMETEPSFETGDLCNDTNPAPKHKFCGDPGPGNDTCGFHSFFNTPYNNFMSYADDDCTDSFTPNQVARMHCYLDLVYQSWQPSRKPAPVALSPQVVGHTTDSMTLEWFPPIDGHFFERELGSACDLCLEGRILVQYAFNASSPMPCGPSGHWSPREAEGHPDVEQPCKSSVRTWSPNS
;
A
#
# COMPACT_ATOMS: atom_id res chain seq x y z
N MET A 1 -37.80 -24.15 -16.63
CA MET A 1 -36.52 -24.79 -16.22
C MET A 1 -35.66 -23.66 -15.69
N HIS A 2 -35.41 -23.68 -14.39
CA HIS A 2 -34.43 -22.84 -13.71
C HIS A 2 -33.09 -23.56 -13.83
N GLN A 3 -32.00 -22.84 -14.10
CA GLN A 3 -30.69 -23.46 -14.27
C GLN A 3 -29.65 -22.60 -13.57
N VAL A 4 -28.72 -23.26 -12.88
CA VAL A 4 -27.61 -22.64 -12.15
C VAL A 4 -26.33 -23.27 -12.61
N ALA A 5 -25.36 -22.45 -12.96
CA ALA A 5 -23.98 -22.88 -13.16
C ALA A 5 -23.15 -22.42 -11.95
N SER A 6 -22.40 -23.34 -11.36
CA SER A 6 -21.24 -23.02 -10.52
C SER A 6 -19.99 -23.45 -11.27
N VAL A 7 -19.09 -22.51 -11.54
CA VAL A 7 -17.89 -22.72 -12.35
C VAL A 7 -16.74 -21.88 -11.85
N VAL A 8 -15.54 -22.42 -11.91
CA VAL A 8 -14.31 -21.73 -11.55
C VAL A 8 -13.65 -21.12 -12.81
N GLN A 9 -13.48 -19.77 -12.80
CA GLN A 9 -12.71 -18.84 -13.67
C GLN A 9 -12.70 -18.98 -15.22
N ILE A 10 -13.03 -17.91 -15.99
CA ILE A 10 -13.21 -17.94 -17.46
C ILE A 10 -12.92 -16.60 -18.17
N CYS A 11 -11.97 -16.51 -19.11
CA CYS A 11 -12.00 -15.54 -20.21
C CYS A 11 -12.68 -16.19 -21.45
N ASP A 12 -13.96 -15.89 -21.69
CA ASP A 12 -14.91 -16.45 -22.69
C ASP A 12 -15.20 -17.97 -22.62
N ASP A 13 -16.39 -18.58 -22.60
CA ASP A 13 -17.79 -18.28 -22.30
C ASP A 13 -18.32 -19.68 -21.88
N ILE A 14 -19.08 -19.79 -20.79
CA ILE A 14 -19.85 -21.01 -20.49
C ILE A 14 -21.32 -20.67 -20.63
N GLY A 15 -22.00 -21.34 -21.55
CA GLY A 15 -23.36 -20.99 -21.86
C GLY A 15 -24.20 -22.14 -22.38
N LEU A 16 -25.50 -22.06 -22.11
CA LEU A 16 -26.50 -22.94 -22.68
C LEU A 16 -27.34 -22.16 -23.67
N TYR A 17 -27.30 -22.56 -24.93
CA TYR A 17 -27.91 -21.86 -26.05
C TYR A 17 -29.06 -22.64 -26.67
N ASP A 18 -30.06 -21.92 -27.17
CA ASP A 18 -31.13 -22.48 -28.01
C ASP A 18 -30.63 -22.72 -29.44
N LYS A 19 -30.58 -23.98 -29.88
CA LYS A 19 -30.15 -24.34 -31.25
C LYS A 19 -31.28 -24.26 -32.27
N CYS A 20 -32.53 -24.20 -31.82
CA CYS A 20 -33.71 -24.23 -32.69
C CYS A 20 -34.17 -22.84 -33.15
N SER A 21 -33.61 -21.78 -32.56
CA SER A 21 -33.80 -20.40 -33.00
C SER A 21 -32.86 -20.06 -34.16
N TYR A 22 -33.35 -20.17 -35.41
CA TYR A 22 -32.56 -19.84 -36.62
C TYR A 22 -32.24 -18.34 -36.77
N THR A 23 -32.89 -17.47 -35.98
CA THR A 23 -32.82 -16.02 -36.14
C THR A 23 -31.96 -15.30 -35.08
N SER A 24 -31.55 -15.99 -34.01
CA SER A 24 -30.99 -15.36 -32.81
C SER A 24 -30.32 -16.42 -31.92
N ARG A 25 -28.98 -16.33 -31.74
CA ARG A 25 -28.16 -17.18 -30.85
C ARG A 25 -28.08 -16.65 -29.41
N ASP A 26 -28.66 -15.49 -29.18
CA ASP A 26 -28.71 -14.73 -27.94
C ASP A 26 -29.80 -15.21 -26.96
N ARG A 27 -30.49 -16.34 -27.26
CA ARG A 27 -31.44 -17.01 -26.36
C ARG A 27 -30.73 -18.08 -25.53
N GLY A 28 -30.89 -17.99 -24.21
CA GLY A 28 -30.17 -18.84 -23.28
C GLY A 28 -29.49 -18.01 -22.20
N TRP A 29 -28.41 -18.56 -21.65
CA TRP A 29 -27.59 -17.89 -20.65
C TRP A 29 -26.12 -18.14 -20.91
N VAL A 30 -25.29 -17.19 -20.47
CA VAL A 30 -23.83 -17.29 -20.52
C VAL A 30 -23.22 -16.61 -19.30
N VAL A 31 -22.16 -17.21 -18.77
CA VAL A 31 -21.32 -16.68 -17.70
C VAL A 31 -19.86 -16.68 -18.18
N GLY A 32 -19.11 -15.63 -17.87
CA GLY A 32 -17.74 -15.48 -18.36
C GLY A 32 -17.08 -14.19 -17.88
N ILE A 33 -16.03 -13.77 -18.59
CA ILE A 33 -15.38 -12.45 -18.45
C ILE A 33 -15.53 -11.71 -19.78
N HIS A 34 -15.88 -10.43 -19.73
CA HIS A 34 -15.80 -9.54 -20.89
C HIS A 34 -15.20 -8.20 -20.50
N THR A 35 -14.71 -7.44 -21.48
CA THR A 35 -14.22 -6.08 -21.27
C THR A 35 -15.37 -5.07 -21.31
N VAL A 36 -15.57 -4.34 -20.22
CA VAL A 36 -16.40 -3.14 -20.20
C VAL A 36 -15.51 -1.97 -20.64
N SER A 37 -15.99 -1.12 -21.55
CA SER A 37 -15.21 0.01 -22.08
C SER A 37 -16.01 1.29 -21.93
N ASP A 38 -15.58 2.14 -20.99
CA ASP A 38 -15.88 3.56 -21.02
C ASP A 38 -14.58 4.27 -21.43
N GLN A 39 -14.57 4.86 -22.63
CA GLN A 39 -13.53 5.80 -23.07
C GLN A 39 -12.09 5.26 -23.16
N GLY A 40 -11.90 4.02 -23.61
CA GLY A 40 -10.59 3.53 -24.10
C GLY A 40 -9.74 2.73 -23.11
N ASN A 41 -10.12 2.66 -21.83
CA ASN A 41 -9.56 1.68 -20.89
C ASN A 41 -10.35 0.38 -20.96
N ARG A 42 -9.66 -0.74 -21.18
CA ARG A 42 -10.28 -2.09 -21.20
C ARG A 42 -10.32 -2.63 -19.79
N ASP A 43 -11.51 -2.68 -19.18
CA ASP A 43 -11.71 -3.22 -17.83
C ASP A 43 -12.38 -4.60 -17.92
N PRO A 44 -11.63 -5.71 -17.84
CA PRO A 44 -12.20 -7.05 -17.86
C PRO A 44 -12.98 -7.31 -16.58
N ARG A 45 -14.22 -7.81 -16.67
CA ARG A 45 -15.07 -8.11 -15.51
C ARG A 45 -15.81 -9.42 -15.70
N TYR A 46 -16.08 -10.12 -14.59
CA TYR A 46 -17.00 -11.25 -14.58
C TYR A 46 -18.42 -10.79 -14.90
N PHE A 47 -19.15 -11.56 -15.71
CA PHE A 47 -20.50 -11.22 -16.10
C PHE A 47 -21.42 -12.43 -16.13
N PHE A 48 -22.72 -12.15 -16.04
CA PHE A 48 -23.79 -13.11 -16.30
C PHE A 48 -24.81 -12.46 -17.23
N SER A 49 -25.02 -13.08 -18.40
CA SER A 49 -26.03 -12.67 -19.37
C SER A 49 -27.12 -13.71 -19.53
N LEU A 50 -28.37 -13.25 -19.61
CA LEU A 50 -29.54 -14.10 -19.73
C LEU A 50 -30.58 -13.46 -20.67
N LYS A 51 -31.21 -14.30 -21.50
CA LYS A 51 -32.40 -13.94 -22.26
C LYS A 51 -33.45 -15.04 -22.16
N THR A 52 -34.59 -14.73 -21.57
CA THR A 52 -35.73 -15.66 -21.50
C THR A 52 -36.49 -15.73 -22.81
N ASP A 53 -37.32 -16.76 -22.97
CA ASP A 53 -38.05 -17.03 -24.21
C ASP A 53 -38.90 -15.86 -24.71
N ARG A 54 -39.49 -15.10 -23.76
CA ARG A 54 -40.36 -13.96 -24.05
C ARG A 54 -39.63 -12.62 -24.04
N ALA A 55 -38.37 -12.57 -23.63
CA ALA A 55 -37.61 -11.33 -23.54
C ALA A 55 -37.18 -10.83 -24.93
N ARG A 56 -37.32 -9.52 -25.15
CA ARG A 56 -36.90 -8.86 -26.40
C ARG A 56 -35.39 -8.64 -26.46
N GLN A 57 -34.78 -8.36 -25.31
CA GLN A 57 -33.35 -8.05 -25.17
C GLN A 57 -32.70 -8.95 -24.12
N VAL A 58 -31.38 -9.11 -24.23
CA VAL A 58 -30.54 -9.78 -23.24
C VAL A 58 -30.35 -8.85 -22.04
N THR A 59 -30.35 -9.39 -20.83
CA THR A 59 -29.90 -8.66 -19.64
C THR A 59 -28.55 -9.19 -19.22
N THR A 60 -27.59 -8.30 -19.02
CA THR A 60 -26.24 -8.59 -18.54
C THR A 60 -26.02 -7.90 -17.21
N ILE A 61 -25.52 -8.65 -16.22
CA ILE A 61 -25.05 -8.10 -14.94
C ILE A 61 -23.55 -8.37 -14.82
N ASN A 62 -22.81 -7.39 -14.30
CA ASN A 62 -21.36 -7.43 -14.17
C ASN A 62 -20.96 -7.41 -12.69
N ALA A 63 -19.85 -8.06 -12.37
CA ALA A 63 -19.18 -7.86 -11.10
C ALA A 63 -18.71 -6.40 -10.96
N HIS A 64 -18.71 -5.89 -9.72
CA HIS A 64 -18.26 -4.53 -9.43
C HIS A 64 -16.73 -4.40 -9.51
N ARG A 65 -15.99 -5.47 -9.16
CA ARG A 65 -14.52 -5.54 -9.25
C ARG A 65 -14.04 -6.00 -10.63
N SER A 66 -12.86 -5.54 -11.00
CA SER A 66 -12.11 -5.98 -12.18
C SER A 66 -11.62 -7.42 -12.02
N TYR A 67 -11.46 -8.11 -13.14
CA TYR A 67 -10.89 -9.44 -13.22
C TYR A 67 -9.38 -9.40 -12.99
N LEU A 68 -8.87 -10.27 -12.12
CA LEU A 68 -7.45 -10.47 -11.87
C LEU A 68 -6.98 -11.81 -12.50
N PRO A 69 -5.99 -11.79 -13.40
CA PRO A 69 -5.43 -13.01 -13.98
C PRO A 69 -4.54 -13.77 -12.98
N GLY A 70 -4.48 -15.09 -13.11
CA GLY A 70 -3.52 -15.94 -12.37
C GLY A 70 -3.99 -16.44 -10.99
N GLN A 71 -5.20 -16.08 -10.57
CA GLN A 71 -5.83 -16.61 -9.35
C GLN A 71 -6.81 -17.74 -9.67
N TRP A 72 -7.36 -18.44 -8.66
CA TRP A 72 -8.53 -19.32 -8.79
C TRP A 72 -9.75 -18.62 -8.21
N VAL A 73 -10.89 -18.65 -8.91
CA VAL A 73 -12.12 -17.94 -8.50
C VAL A 73 -13.33 -18.83 -8.66
N TYR A 74 -14.14 -18.97 -7.62
CA TYR A 74 -15.42 -19.66 -7.68
C TYR A 74 -16.53 -18.72 -8.16
N LEU A 75 -16.98 -18.89 -9.40
CA LEU A 75 -18.01 -18.08 -10.04
C LEU A 75 -19.35 -18.85 -10.08
N ALA A 76 -20.43 -18.28 -9.55
CA ALA A 76 -21.74 -18.91 -9.64
C ALA A 76 -22.80 -17.93 -10.16
N ALA A 77 -23.73 -18.45 -10.96
CA ALA A 77 -24.82 -17.67 -11.52
C ALA A 77 -26.16 -18.40 -11.32
N THR A 78 -27.16 -17.71 -10.76
CA THR A 78 -28.46 -18.30 -10.46
C THR A 78 -29.61 -17.54 -11.12
N TYR A 79 -30.65 -18.27 -11.52
CA TYR A 79 -31.88 -17.69 -12.05
C TYR A 79 -33.11 -18.47 -11.58
N ASP A 80 -33.97 -17.81 -10.79
CA ASP A 80 -35.17 -18.41 -10.19
C ASP A 80 -36.46 -18.16 -11.00
N GLY A 81 -36.36 -17.53 -12.17
CA GLY A 81 -37.52 -17.15 -13.00
C GLY A 81 -37.97 -15.69 -12.83
N GLN A 82 -37.43 -14.98 -11.84
CA GLN A 82 -37.67 -13.56 -11.61
C GLN A 82 -36.35 -12.79 -11.45
N PHE A 83 -35.40 -13.35 -10.72
CA PHE A 83 -34.12 -12.71 -10.41
C PHE A 83 -32.96 -13.53 -10.97
N MET A 84 -32.06 -12.84 -11.66
CA MET A 84 -30.74 -13.35 -12.02
C MET A 84 -29.71 -12.78 -11.05
N LYS A 85 -28.81 -13.64 -10.54
CA LYS A 85 -27.80 -13.28 -9.56
C LYS A 85 -26.43 -13.81 -9.97
N LEU A 86 -25.39 -13.05 -9.69
CA LEU A 86 -23.99 -13.40 -9.91
C LEU A 86 -23.26 -13.42 -8.57
N TYR A 87 -22.45 -14.46 -8.36
CA TYR A 87 -21.67 -14.69 -7.17
C TYR A 87 -20.21 -14.91 -7.54
N VAL A 88 -19.30 -14.29 -6.79
CA VAL A 88 -17.85 -14.47 -6.92
C VAL A 88 -17.33 -14.84 -5.54
N ASN A 89 -16.64 -15.99 -5.43
CA ASN A 89 -16.15 -16.57 -4.17
C ASN A 89 -17.24 -16.64 -3.08
N GLY A 90 -18.46 -17.02 -3.47
CA GLY A 90 -19.60 -17.16 -2.55
C GLY A 90 -20.32 -15.85 -2.19
N ALA A 91 -19.74 -14.68 -2.48
CA ALA A 91 -20.38 -13.38 -2.27
C ALA A 91 -21.28 -13.01 -3.45
N GLN A 92 -22.51 -12.56 -3.20
CA GLN A 92 -23.43 -12.07 -4.24
C GLN A 92 -22.96 -10.69 -4.74
N VAL A 93 -22.36 -10.63 -5.94
CA VAL A 93 -21.78 -9.39 -6.48
C VAL A 93 -22.71 -8.60 -7.38
N ALA A 94 -23.76 -9.22 -7.91
CA ALA A 94 -24.77 -8.53 -8.73
C ALA A 94 -26.13 -9.25 -8.72
N THR A 95 -27.20 -8.50 -8.94
CA THR A 95 -28.58 -9.00 -9.05
C THR A 95 -29.39 -8.16 -10.03
N SER A 96 -30.33 -8.77 -10.76
CA SER A 96 -31.26 -8.05 -11.63
C SER A 96 -32.59 -8.78 -11.78
N GLY A 97 -33.67 -8.01 -11.85
CA GLY A 97 -35.03 -8.48 -12.18
C GLY A 97 -35.40 -8.28 -13.66
N GLY A 98 -34.44 -7.97 -14.52
CA GLY A 98 -34.69 -7.61 -15.93
C GLY A 98 -35.23 -8.74 -16.83
N GLN A 99 -35.22 -9.98 -16.34
CA GLN A 99 -35.63 -11.18 -17.07
C GLN A 99 -36.68 -11.95 -16.30
N VAL A 100 -37.81 -12.26 -16.94
CA VAL A 100 -38.93 -12.98 -16.29
C VAL A 100 -39.33 -14.21 -17.12
N GLY A 101 -39.67 -15.30 -16.42
CA GLY A 101 -40.25 -16.50 -17.00
C GLY A 101 -39.24 -17.59 -17.34
N GLY A 102 -39.67 -18.55 -18.16
CA GLY A 102 -38.81 -19.67 -18.56
C GLY A 102 -37.74 -19.26 -19.56
N ILE A 103 -36.50 -19.73 -19.36
CA ILE A 103 -35.40 -19.50 -20.32
C ILE A 103 -35.74 -20.10 -21.69
N PHE A 104 -36.28 -21.33 -21.69
CA PHE A 104 -36.66 -22.05 -22.91
C PHE A 104 -38.15 -22.39 -22.90
N SER A 105 -38.80 -22.18 -24.05
CA SER A 105 -40.17 -22.62 -24.30
C SER A 105 -40.28 -24.15 -24.29
N PRO A 106 -41.49 -24.73 -24.09
CA PRO A 106 -41.69 -26.17 -24.23
C PRO A 106 -41.24 -26.75 -25.59
N LEU A 107 -41.27 -25.92 -26.64
CA LEU A 107 -40.83 -26.29 -27.99
C LEU A 107 -39.30 -26.32 -28.11
N THR A 108 -38.60 -25.37 -27.50
CA THR A 108 -37.14 -25.24 -27.60
C THR A 108 -36.39 -26.00 -26.51
N GLN A 109 -37.10 -26.49 -25.49
CA GLN A 109 -36.52 -27.32 -24.42
C GLN A 109 -35.82 -28.60 -24.89
N LYS A 110 -36.15 -29.14 -26.07
CA LYS A 110 -35.50 -30.35 -26.63
C LYS A 110 -34.25 -30.04 -27.47
N CYS A 111 -33.90 -28.77 -27.64
CA CYS A 111 -32.95 -28.32 -28.66
C CYS A 111 -31.96 -27.30 -28.08
N LYS A 112 -31.07 -27.79 -27.20
CA LYS A 112 -30.11 -26.95 -26.47
C LYS A 112 -28.69 -27.46 -26.68
N VAL A 113 -27.73 -26.55 -26.65
CA VAL A 113 -26.30 -26.87 -26.70
C VAL A 113 -25.62 -26.19 -25.53
N LEU A 114 -24.91 -26.99 -24.72
CA LEU A 114 -24.02 -26.49 -23.67
C LEU A 114 -22.63 -26.35 -24.27
N MET A 115 -22.05 -25.15 -24.15
CA MET A 115 -20.71 -24.86 -24.62
C MET A 115 -19.84 -24.43 -23.44
N LEU A 116 -18.56 -24.83 -23.52
CA LEU A 116 -17.54 -24.50 -22.54
C LEU A 116 -16.26 -24.06 -23.26
N GLY A 117 -15.55 -23.10 -22.69
CA GLY A 117 -14.19 -22.73 -23.11
C GLY A 117 -14.11 -21.95 -24.42
N GLY A 118 -15.21 -21.36 -24.90
CA GLY A 118 -15.19 -20.42 -26.01
C GLY A 118 -16.44 -20.38 -26.88
N SER A 119 -16.37 -19.55 -27.92
CA SER A 119 -17.44 -19.26 -28.87
C SER A 119 -17.19 -19.85 -30.26
N ALA A 120 -18.26 -20.09 -31.01
CA ALA A 120 -18.21 -20.45 -32.43
C ALA A 120 -17.46 -19.40 -33.31
N LEU A 121 -17.24 -18.19 -32.79
CA LEU A 121 -16.56 -17.07 -33.48
C LEU A 121 -15.05 -16.95 -33.20
N ASN A 122 -14.39 -18.01 -32.70
CA ASN A 122 -12.91 -18.05 -32.50
C ASN A 122 -12.36 -17.29 -31.29
N HIS A 123 -13.21 -17.00 -30.31
CA HIS A 123 -12.80 -16.55 -28.97
C HIS A 123 -12.72 -17.79 -28.06
N ASN A 124 -11.51 -18.21 -27.68
CA ASN A 124 -11.29 -19.42 -26.88
C ASN A 124 -10.73 -19.06 -25.52
N TYR A 125 -11.16 -19.76 -24.47
CA TYR A 125 -10.61 -19.59 -23.13
C TYR A 125 -9.16 -20.01 -23.07
N ARG A 126 -8.33 -19.12 -22.52
CA ARG A 126 -6.95 -19.40 -22.14
C ARG A 126 -6.83 -19.41 -20.61
N GLY A 127 -7.10 -20.57 -20.02
CA GLY A 127 -6.92 -20.84 -18.59
C GLY A 127 -7.36 -22.25 -18.23
N TYR A 128 -7.58 -22.51 -16.93
CA TYR A 128 -7.91 -23.83 -16.39
C TYR A 128 -9.29 -23.81 -15.76
N ILE A 129 -10.05 -24.91 -15.91
CA ILE A 129 -11.30 -25.14 -15.21
C ILE A 129 -11.12 -26.42 -14.41
N GLU A 130 -11.40 -26.36 -13.11
CA GLU A 130 -11.22 -27.50 -12.22
C GLU A 130 -12.52 -28.25 -11.96
N HIS A 131 -13.61 -27.53 -11.68
CA HIS A 131 -14.91 -28.11 -11.38
C HIS A 131 -16.02 -27.37 -12.13
N PHE A 132 -16.98 -28.12 -12.68
CA PHE A 132 -18.17 -27.56 -13.30
C PHE A 132 -19.41 -28.29 -12.80
N SER A 133 -20.40 -27.56 -12.30
CA SER A 133 -21.70 -28.11 -11.92
C SER A 133 -22.86 -27.32 -12.50
N LEU A 134 -23.89 -28.03 -12.96
CA LEU A 134 -25.13 -27.48 -13.50
C LEU A 134 -26.33 -28.04 -12.73
N TRP A 135 -27.17 -27.17 -12.19
CA TRP A 135 -28.35 -27.57 -11.40
C TRP A 135 -29.66 -27.26 -12.10
N LYS A 136 -30.72 -27.98 -11.72
CA LYS A 136 -32.10 -27.80 -12.19
C LYS A 136 -32.87 -26.73 -11.39
N VAL A 137 -32.33 -26.27 -10.27
CA VAL A 137 -32.95 -25.28 -9.38
C VAL A 137 -31.99 -24.14 -9.10
N ALA A 138 -32.53 -22.95 -8.80
CA ALA A 138 -31.75 -21.84 -8.28
C ALA A 138 -31.17 -22.21 -6.90
N ARG A 139 -29.83 -22.21 -6.77
CA ARG A 139 -29.13 -22.46 -5.51
C ARG A 139 -29.20 -21.20 -4.67
N THR A 140 -29.38 -21.38 -3.37
CA THR A 140 -29.26 -20.29 -2.38
C THR A 140 -27.79 -19.98 -2.13
N GLN A 141 -27.50 -18.82 -1.53
CA GLN A 141 -26.12 -18.47 -1.19
C GLN A 141 -25.48 -19.47 -0.22
N GLN A 142 -26.23 -19.95 0.78
CA GLN A 142 -25.75 -20.95 1.73
C GLN A 142 -25.40 -22.27 1.04
N GLU A 143 -26.22 -22.69 0.07
CA GLU A 143 -25.94 -23.87 -0.74
C GLU A 143 -24.71 -23.68 -1.63
N ILE A 144 -24.52 -22.48 -2.21
CA ILE A 144 -23.33 -22.15 -2.99
C ILE A 144 -22.07 -22.25 -2.12
N LEU A 145 -22.10 -21.74 -0.89
CA LEU A 145 -20.99 -21.85 0.06
C LEU A 145 -20.70 -23.31 0.42
N SER A 146 -21.74 -24.12 0.64
CA SER A 146 -21.57 -25.56 0.89
C SER A 146 -21.01 -26.31 -0.32
N ASP A 147 -21.45 -25.94 -1.54
CA ASP A 147 -20.95 -26.51 -2.79
C ASP A 147 -19.45 -26.14 -3.01
N MET A 148 -18.98 -25.00 -2.49
CA MET A 148 -17.56 -24.61 -2.49
C MET A 148 -16.70 -25.47 -1.55
N GLU A 149 -17.21 -25.80 -0.37
CA GLU A 149 -16.46 -26.56 0.64
C GLU A 149 -16.25 -28.03 0.24
N THR A 150 -17.16 -28.61 -0.56
CA THR A 150 -17.31 -30.06 -0.69
C THR A 150 -16.60 -30.74 -1.87
N HIS A 151 -15.74 -30.03 -2.62
CA HIS A 151 -14.83 -30.56 -3.66
C HIS A 151 -15.34 -31.78 -4.46
N GLY A 152 -16.59 -31.73 -4.91
CA GLY A 152 -17.16 -32.76 -5.77
C GLY A 152 -17.42 -34.14 -5.14
N VAL A 153 -17.30 -34.33 -3.82
CA VAL A 153 -17.64 -35.59 -3.17
C VAL A 153 -19.07 -35.53 -2.63
N HIS A 154 -20.06 -35.59 -3.54
CA HIS A 154 -21.45 -35.77 -3.15
C HIS A 154 -22.02 -37.08 -3.67
N THR A 155 -22.73 -37.77 -2.78
CA THR A 155 -23.77 -38.73 -3.12
C THR A 155 -24.77 -38.07 -4.09
N PRO A 156 -25.37 -38.82 -5.03
CA PRO A 156 -26.17 -38.24 -6.12
C PRO A 156 -27.32 -37.38 -5.58
N LEU A 157 -27.19 -36.06 -5.71
CA LEU A 157 -28.23 -35.10 -5.33
C LEU A 157 -29.29 -35.04 -6.43
N PRO A 158 -30.60 -35.17 -6.11
CA PRO A 158 -31.66 -35.34 -7.11
C PRO A 158 -31.90 -34.13 -8.03
N GLN A 159 -31.24 -33.01 -7.78
CA GLN A 159 -31.42 -31.75 -8.51
C GLN A 159 -30.19 -31.32 -9.33
N LEU A 160 -29.08 -32.06 -9.22
CA LEU A 160 -27.86 -31.87 -9.99
C LEU A 160 -28.04 -32.48 -11.39
N LEU A 161 -27.83 -31.70 -12.45
CA LEU A 161 -28.00 -32.14 -13.84
C LEU A 161 -26.70 -32.66 -14.44
N LEU A 162 -25.60 -31.97 -14.16
CA LEU A 162 -24.28 -32.29 -14.71
C LEU A 162 -23.23 -31.87 -13.70
N GLN A 163 -22.22 -32.72 -13.51
CA GLN A 163 -21.03 -32.42 -12.73
C GLN A 163 -19.82 -33.02 -13.45
N GLU A 164 -18.80 -32.20 -13.68
CA GLU A 164 -17.60 -32.61 -14.39
C GLU A 164 -16.38 -32.38 -13.50
N ASN A 165 -15.56 -33.44 -13.37
CA ASN A 165 -14.26 -33.46 -12.72
C ASN A 165 -13.10 -33.68 -13.71
N TRP A 166 -13.40 -33.62 -15.02
CA TRP A 166 -12.50 -33.75 -16.16
C TRP A 166 -11.72 -35.07 -16.32
N ASP A 167 -11.96 -36.10 -15.51
CA ASP A 167 -11.27 -37.41 -15.67
C ASP A 167 -11.54 -38.09 -17.02
N ASN A 168 -12.67 -37.78 -17.67
CA ASN A 168 -13.12 -38.43 -18.90
C ASN A 168 -13.60 -37.42 -19.97
N VAL A 169 -12.96 -36.24 -20.09
CA VAL A 169 -13.40 -35.15 -20.99
C VAL A 169 -13.69 -35.63 -22.41
N LYS A 170 -12.80 -36.45 -22.99
CA LYS A 170 -12.90 -36.93 -24.37
C LYS A 170 -14.12 -37.83 -24.65
N ARG A 171 -14.76 -38.38 -23.60
CA ARG A 171 -15.95 -39.23 -23.71
C ARG A 171 -17.25 -38.43 -23.60
N ILE A 172 -17.22 -37.34 -22.83
CA ILE A 172 -18.42 -36.56 -22.48
C ILE A 172 -18.55 -35.32 -23.38
N TRP A 173 -17.42 -34.72 -23.75
CA TRP A 173 -17.37 -33.49 -24.53
C TRP A 173 -16.86 -33.77 -25.95
N SER A 174 -17.47 -33.09 -26.92
CA SER A 174 -17.03 -33.12 -28.32
C SER A 174 -16.55 -31.72 -28.72
N PRO A 175 -15.40 -31.60 -29.42
CA PRO A 175 -14.94 -30.31 -29.89
C PRO A 175 -15.91 -29.77 -30.96
N MET A 176 -16.26 -28.48 -30.84
CA MET A 176 -17.20 -27.84 -31.78
C MET A 176 -16.57 -27.51 -33.15
N LYS A 177 -15.23 -27.51 -33.24
CA LYS A 177 -14.43 -27.25 -34.44
C LYS A 177 -13.29 -28.26 -34.56
N ASP A 178 -12.74 -28.43 -35.76
CA ASP A 178 -11.50 -29.17 -35.98
C ASP A 178 -10.35 -28.43 -35.26
N GLY A 179 -9.93 -28.95 -34.10
CA GLY A 179 -8.96 -28.31 -33.22
C GLY A 179 -8.59 -29.18 -32.03
N ASN A 180 -7.58 -28.74 -31.28
CA ASN A 180 -7.08 -29.47 -30.11
C ASN A 180 -8.18 -29.60 -29.05
N SER A 181 -8.46 -30.84 -28.62
CA SER A 181 -9.32 -31.08 -27.46
C SER A 181 -8.72 -30.45 -26.19
N PRO A 182 -9.53 -30.09 -25.18
CA PRO A 182 -9.02 -29.64 -23.89
C PRO A 182 -8.00 -30.63 -23.34
N LYS A 183 -6.88 -30.11 -22.83
CA LYS A 183 -5.87 -30.92 -22.15
C LYS A 183 -6.21 -30.97 -20.67
N VAL A 184 -6.22 -32.18 -20.11
CA VAL A 184 -6.28 -32.37 -18.66
C VAL A 184 -4.85 -32.31 -18.15
N GLU A 185 -4.57 -31.36 -17.27
CA GLU A 185 -3.29 -31.21 -16.60
C GLU A 185 -3.48 -31.38 -15.09
N LEU A 186 -2.58 -32.13 -14.45
CA LEU A 186 -2.55 -32.24 -12.99
C LEU A 186 -2.00 -30.93 -12.44
N SER A 187 -2.87 -30.14 -11.83
CA SER A 187 -2.47 -28.90 -11.17
C SER A 187 -2.05 -29.19 -9.73
N ASN A 188 -0.82 -28.82 -9.37
CA ASN A 188 -0.39 -28.72 -7.97
C ASN A 188 -0.81 -27.39 -7.32
N ALA A 189 -1.65 -26.59 -8.00
CA ALA A 189 -2.18 -25.38 -7.41
C ALA A 189 -3.18 -25.77 -6.32
N HIS A 190 -2.77 -25.63 -5.07
CA HIS A 190 -3.64 -25.71 -3.91
C HIS A 190 -4.85 -24.80 -4.16
N GLY A 191 -6.05 -25.41 -4.26
CA GLY A 191 -7.30 -24.69 -4.09
C GLY A 191 -7.26 -23.99 -2.74
N PHE A 192 -7.79 -22.76 -2.69
CA PHE A 192 -7.59 -21.76 -1.63
C PHE A 192 -6.23 -21.05 -1.70
N LEU A 193 -6.18 -20.07 -2.59
CA LEU A 193 -5.71 -18.76 -2.13
C LEU A 193 -7.01 -17.97 -1.93
N LEU A 194 -7.34 -17.63 -0.68
CA LEU A 194 -8.19 -16.47 -0.44
C LEU A 194 -7.62 -15.28 -1.24
N ASP A 195 -8.41 -14.23 -1.46
CA ASP A 195 -7.84 -12.95 -1.90
C ASP A 195 -6.91 -12.45 -0.78
N THR A 196 -5.69 -12.97 -0.76
CA THR A 196 -4.62 -12.59 0.16
C THR A 196 -3.92 -11.34 -0.39
N SER A 197 -4.55 -10.57 -1.28
CA SER A 197 -4.05 -9.26 -1.63
C SER A 197 -4.64 -8.26 -0.63
N LEU A 198 -3.83 -7.93 0.38
CA LEU A 198 -4.07 -6.72 1.14
C LEU A 198 -3.80 -5.55 0.19
N GLU A 199 -4.84 -4.89 -0.28
CA GLU A 199 -4.70 -3.68 -1.08
C GLU A 199 -4.86 -2.44 -0.17
N PRO A 200 -4.07 -1.38 -0.37
CA PRO A 200 -4.34 -0.09 0.26
C PRO A 200 -5.72 0.43 -0.16
N PRO A 201 -6.39 1.25 0.69
CA PRO A 201 -7.55 2.01 0.25
C PRO A 201 -7.16 2.96 -0.89
N LEU A 202 -8.16 3.48 -1.61
CA LEU A 202 -7.94 4.36 -2.79
C LEU A 202 -7.01 5.55 -2.49
N CYS A 203 -7.07 6.08 -1.27
CA CYS A 203 -6.26 7.21 -0.82
C CYS A 203 -4.94 6.80 -0.13
N GLY A 204 -4.73 5.50 0.05
CA GLY A 204 -3.49 4.91 0.57
C GLY A 204 -2.50 4.59 -0.54
N GLN A 205 -1.24 4.40 -0.15
CA GLN A 205 -0.12 4.09 -1.03
C GLN A 205 0.41 2.67 -0.80
N THR A 206 0.41 2.19 0.45
CA THR A 206 1.08 0.94 0.81
C THR A 206 0.23 0.03 1.70
N LEU A 207 0.73 -1.18 1.96
CA LEU A 207 0.14 -2.12 2.91
C LEU A 207 -0.03 -1.54 4.32
N CYS A 208 0.80 -0.59 4.74
CA CYS A 208 0.64 0.10 6.02
C CYS A 208 -0.52 1.12 6.03
N ASP A 209 -1.19 1.32 4.91
CA ASP A 209 -2.41 2.11 4.83
C ASP A 209 -3.66 1.23 4.80
N ASN A 210 -3.49 -0.10 4.74
CA ASN A 210 -4.62 -1.03 4.77
C ASN A 210 -5.27 -1.04 6.16
N THR A 211 -6.60 -1.01 6.15
CA THR A 211 -7.44 -0.89 7.35
C THR A 211 -7.26 -2.06 8.31
N GLU A 212 -7.16 -3.29 7.81
CA GLU A 212 -6.99 -4.51 8.61
C GLU A 212 -5.57 -4.62 9.19
N VAL A 213 -4.56 -4.17 8.45
CA VAL A 213 -3.16 -4.12 8.91
C VAL A 213 -3.05 -3.17 10.09
N ILE A 214 -3.51 -1.93 9.94
CA ILE A 214 -3.42 -0.93 11.00
C ILE A 214 -4.31 -1.29 12.20
N ALA A 215 -5.50 -1.85 11.97
CA ALA A 215 -6.30 -2.42 13.04
C ALA A 215 -5.53 -3.50 13.82
N SER A 216 -4.75 -4.35 13.15
CA SER A 216 -3.95 -5.39 13.80
C SER A 216 -2.79 -4.80 14.61
N TYR A 217 -2.08 -3.80 14.08
CA TYR A 217 -1.07 -3.04 14.86
C TYR A 217 -1.69 -2.33 16.06
N ASN A 218 -2.97 -1.91 15.99
CA ASN A 218 -3.70 -1.33 17.12
C ASN A 218 -4.08 -2.36 18.18
N GLN A 219 -4.53 -3.54 17.76
CA GLN A 219 -5.10 -4.54 18.67
C GLN A 219 -4.05 -5.45 19.30
N LEU A 220 -2.92 -5.68 18.63
CA LEU A 220 -1.90 -6.64 19.03
C LEU A 220 -0.64 -5.94 19.57
N PRO A 221 -0.38 -5.99 20.90
CA PRO A 221 0.81 -5.40 21.49
C PRO A 221 2.13 -5.98 20.96
N SER A 222 2.10 -7.19 20.39
CA SER A 222 3.26 -7.83 19.75
C SER A 222 3.76 -7.08 18.51
N PHE A 223 2.93 -6.25 17.86
CA PHE A 223 3.33 -5.50 16.66
C PHE A 223 3.94 -4.14 17.02
N ARG A 224 3.62 -3.62 18.21
CA ARG A 224 4.18 -2.38 18.76
C ARG A 224 5.23 -2.63 19.84
N GLN A 225 6.00 -3.70 19.70
CA GLN A 225 7.13 -3.96 20.59
C GLN A 225 8.16 -2.81 20.51
N PRO A 226 8.95 -2.59 21.57
CA PRO A 226 10.02 -1.59 21.57
C PRO A 226 10.97 -1.75 20.37
N LYS A 227 11.15 -0.65 19.63
CA LYS A 227 12.05 -0.52 18.47
C LYS A 227 13.10 0.55 18.77
N VAL A 228 14.34 0.27 18.38
CA VAL A 228 15.45 1.23 18.39
C VAL A 228 15.76 1.56 16.94
N VAL A 229 15.67 2.84 16.57
CA VAL A 229 15.81 3.32 15.19
C VAL A 229 17.03 4.21 15.10
N ARG A 230 17.91 3.91 14.15
CA ARG A 230 19.12 4.68 13.91
C ARG A 230 18.84 5.87 13.01
N TYR A 231 19.34 7.03 13.41
CA TYR A 231 19.36 8.21 12.57
C TYR A 231 20.72 8.89 12.65
N ARG A 232 21.07 9.60 11.58
CA ARG A 232 22.37 10.23 11.42
C ARG A 232 22.20 11.70 11.12
N VAL A 233 22.84 12.56 11.92
CA VAL A 233 22.93 13.99 11.64
C VAL A 233 24.20 14.25 10.85
N VAL A 234 24.05 14.86 9.67
CA VAL A 234 25.18 15.20 8.79
C VAL A 234 25.56 16.65 9.07
N ASN A 235 26.65 16.84 9.82
CA ASN A 235 27.11 18.16 10.22
C ASN A 235 28.36 18.55 9.41
N LEU A 236 28.26 19.61 8.60
CA LEU A 236 29.39 20.11 7.83
C LEU A 236 30.23 21.03 8.71
N TYR A 237 31.54 20.90 8.61
CA TYR A 237 32.53 21.76 9.24
C TYR A 237 33.40 22.39 8.15
N ASP A 238 34.05 23.50 8.48
CA ASP A 238 35.23 23.93 7.76
C ASP A 238 36.39 22.95 7.96
N ASP A 239 37.45 23.09 7.16
CA ASP A 239 38.61 22.19 7.20
C ASP A 239 39.39 22.30 8.52
N ASP A 240 39.32 23.46 9.18
CA ASP A 240 39.89 23.71 10.50
C ASP A 240 39.03 23.15 11.65
N HIS A 241 37.83 22.66 11.34
CA HIS A 241 36.91 22.02 12.28
C HIS A 241 36.39 22.96 13.40
N GLU A 242 36.25 24.24 13.11
CA GLU A 242 35.82 25.29 14.05
C GLU A 242 34.37 25.74 13.82
N ASN A 243 33.91 25.74 12.56
CA ASN A 243 32.62 26.31 12.17
C ASN A 243 31.64 25.23 11.69
N PRO A 244 30.91 24.55 12.59
CA PRO A 244 29.88 23.60 12.19
C PRO A 244 28.64 24.27 11.58
N THR A 245 27.84 23.51 10.82
CA THR A 245 26.50 23.94 10.38
C THR A 245 25.55 24.11 11.57
N VAL A 246 25.54 23.13 12.49
CA VAL A 246 24.80 23.18 13.75
C VAL A 246 25.70 22.85 14.92
N SER A 247 25.53 23.55 16.04
CA SER A 247 26.36 23.32 17.23
C SER A 247 26.05 21.98 17.89
N ARG A 248 27.01 21.44 18.65
CA ARG A 248 26.80 20.21 19.44
C ARG A 248 25.63 20.36 20.43
N GLN A 249 25.45 21.55 21.01
CA GLN A 249 24.35 21.83 21.92
C GLN A 249 22.99 21.72 21.23
N GLN A 250 22.87 22.18 19.98
CA GLN A 250 21.65 22.01 19.19
C GLN A 250 21.35 20.53 18.95
N VAL A 251 22.36 19.75 18.54
CA VAL A 251 22.23 18.30 18.31
C VAL A 251 21.77 17.57 19.57
N ASP A 252 22.42 17.81 20.71
CA ASP A 252 22.08 17.17 21.98
C ASP A 252 20.72 17.64 22.53
N PHE A 253 20.32 18.88 22.27
CA PHE A 253 19.00 19.39 22.65
C PHE A 253 17.89 18.79 21.79
N GLN A 254 18.07 18.77 20.47
CA GLN A 254 17.12 18.16 19.54
C GLN A 254 16.94 16.67 19.79
N HIS A 255 18.03 15.93 20.04
CA HIS A 255 17.95 14.51 20.35
C HIS A 255 17.13 14.24 21.62
N ARG A 256 17.27 15.09 22.66
CA ARG A 256 16.46 14.98 23.87
C ARG A 256 14.98 15.26 23.61
N GLN A 257 14.64 16.28 22.82
CA GLN A 257 13.24 16.56 22.47
C GLN A 257 12.62 15.41 21.68
N LEU A 258 13.36 14.87 20.70
CA LEU A 258 12.94 13.70 19.93
C LEU A 258 12.71 12.48 20.83
N ALA A 259 13.62 12.21 21.75
CA ALA A 259 13.49 11.09 22.68
C ALA A 259 12.29 11.24 23.62
N GLU A 260 12.02 12.44 24.13
CA GLU A 260 10.83 12.68 24.97
C GLU A 260 9.52 12.57 24.18
N ALA A 261 9.47 13.07 22.93
CA ALA A 261 8.30 12.98 22.08
C ALA A 261 7.91 11.52 21.76
N PHE A 262 8.89 10.64 21.53
CA PHE A 262 8.64 9.24 21.17
C PHE A 262 8.61 8.25 22.35
N LYS A 263 8.90 8.72 23.57
CA LYS A 263 9.03 7.91 24.78
C LYS A 263 7.84 6.99 25.07
N TYR A 264 6.63 7.41 24.73
CA TYR A 264 5.39 6.69 25.01
C TYR A 264 4.94 5.76 23.86
N TYR A 265 5.68 5.74 22.76
CA TYR A 265 5.29 5.05 21.54
C TYR A 265 6.13 3.80 21.25
N ASN A 266 6.90 3.30 22.22
CA ASN A 266 7.79 2.14 22.03
C ASN A 266 8.75 2.30 20.84
N ILE A 267 9.10 3.54 20.50
CA ILE A 267 10.09 3.89 19.49
C ILE A 267 11.16 4.72 20.20
N SER A 268 12.41 4.33 20.05
CA SER A 268 13.57 5.00 20.63
C SER A 268 14.60 5.24 19.54
N TRP A 269 15.43 6.26 19.72
CA TRP A 269 16.31 6.77 18.68
C TRP A 269 17.78 6.60 19.08
N GLU A 270 18.58 6.04 18.17
CA GLU A 270 20.04 5.94 18.28
C GLU A 270 20.65 7.01 17.37
N LEU A 271 21.28 8.02 17.96
CA LEU A 271 21.92 9.13 17.25
C LEU A 271 23.34 8.78 16.83
N GLU A 272 23.63 8.94 15.54
CA GLU A 272 24.98 9.08 14.99
C GLU A 272 25.19 10.52 14.51
N VAL A 273 26.34 11.12 14.78
CA VAL A 273 26.73 12.41 14.19
C VAL A 273 27.88 12.16 13.23
N LEU A 274 27.63 12.39 11.95
CA LEU A 274 28.66 12.37 10.92
C LEU A 274 29.18 13.78 10.70
N GLU A 275 30.43 14.00 11.08
CA GLU A 275 31.12 15.27 10.91
C GLU A 275 31.92 15.23 9.61
N VAL A 276 31.64 16.16 8.69
CA VAL A 276 32.30 16.25 7.38
C VAL A 276 33.05 17.57 7.31
N SER A 277 34.39 17.53 7.32
CA SER A 277 35.23 18.73 7.20
C SER A 277 35.50 19.03 5.73
N ASN A 278 34.87 20.10 5.23
CA ASN A 278 35.02 20.58 3.87
C ASN A 278 34.62 22.07 3.81
N SER A 279 35.60 22.98 3.82
CA SER A 279 35.35 24.43 3.78
C SER A 279 34.55 24.87 2.56
N SER A 280 34.76 24.23 1.40
CA SER A 280 34.03 24.56 0.18
C SER A 280 32.55 24.24 0.30
N LEU A 281 32.17 23.11 0.92
CA LEU A 281 30.77 22.79 1.15
C LEU A 281 30.18 23.66 2.27
N ARG A 282 30.94 23.85 3.35
CA ARG A 282 30.47 24.58 4.53
C ARG A 282 30.16 26.05 4.26
N HIS A 283 30.91 26.71 3.39
CA HIS A 283 30.72 28.13 3.07
C HIS A 283 29.71 28.40 1.95
N ARG A 284 29.22 27.36 1.26
CA ARG A 284 28.17 27.51 0.25
C ARG A 284 26.79 27.47 0.88
N LEU A 285 25.87 28.24 0.30
CA LEU A 285 24.45 28.16 0.62
C LEU A 285 23.86 26.88 0.01
N ILE A 286 23.27 26.02 0.82
CA ILE A 286 22.52 24.87 0.32
C ILE A 286 21.07 25.32 0.15
N LEU A 287 20.57 25.36 -1.08
CA LEU A 287 19.22 25.81 -1.42
C LEU A 287 18.22 24.65 -1.32
N ALA A 288 17.17 24.85 -0.54
CA ALA A 288 16.00 23.99 -0.56
C ALA A 288 15.02 24.46 -1.66
N ASN A 289 14.56 23.53 -2.50
CA ASN A 289 13.52 23.73 -3.52
C ASN A 289 13.85 24.66 -4.71
N CYS A 290 15.08 25.16 -4.86
CA CYS A 290 15.54 25.81 -6.09
C CYS A 290 16.35 24.84 -6.94
N ASP A 291 15.92 24.60 -8.18
CA ASP A 291 16.73 23.93 -9.19
C ASP A 291 17.74 24.94 -9.76
N ILE A 292 19.02 24.60 -9.76
CA ILE A 292 20.09 25.47 -10.24
C ILE A 292 19.86 25.89 -11.70
N SER A 293 19.18 25.07 -12.50
CA SER A 293 18.90 25.41 -13.91
C SER A 293 17.95 26.58 -14.09
N LYS A 294 17.25 27.01 -13.04
CA LYS A 294 16.34 28.16 -13.07
C LYS A 294 17.04 29.50 -12.86
N ILE A 295 18.23 29.47 -12.26
CA ILE A 295 18.96 30.70 -11.92
C ILE A 295 19.45 31.37 -13.21
N GLY A 296 18.92 32.55 -13.51
CA GLY A 296 19.27 33.28 -14.73
C GLY A 296 18.49 32.83 -15.98
N ASP A 297 17.32 32.21 -15.82
CA ASP A 297 16.51 31.70 -16.93
C ASP A 297 15.58 32.75 -17.59
N GLU A 298 15.72 34.02 -17.22
CA GLU A 298 14.91 35.17 -17.58
C GLU A 298 13.52 35.25 -16.91
N ASN A 299 13.17 34.29 -16.05
CA ASN A 299 12.00 34.32 -15.19
C ASN A 299 12.43 34.63 -13.75
N CYS A 300 11.57 35.30 -12.98
CA CYS A 300 11.83 35.45 -11.55
C CYS A 300 11.15 34.30 -10.82
N ASP A 301 11.94 33.29 -10.44
CA ASP A 301 11.58 32.16 -9.60
C ASP A 301 11.75 32.54 -8.11
N PRO A 302 10.65 32.66 -7.34
CA PRO A 302 10.70 33.04 -5.93
C PRO A 302 11.56 32.10 -5.07
N GLU A 303 11.54 30.79 -5.36
CA GLU A 303 12.35 29.78 -4.69
C GLU A 303 13.87 29.98 -4.88
N CYS A 304 14.28 30.66 -5.96
CA CYS A 304 15.68 30.93 -6.28
C CYS A 304 16.09 32.37 -5.92
N ASN A 305 15.15 33.19 -5.43
CA ASN A 305 15.38 34.59 -5.08
C ASN A 305 16.15 34.74 -3.76
N HIS A 306 17.48 34.63 -3.80
CA HIS A 306 18.35 34.81 -2.65
C HIS A 306 19.53 35.73 -2.96
N THR A 307 20.09 36.39 -1.94
CA THR A 307 21.22 37.32 -2.14
C THR A 307 22.46 36.61 -2.74
N LEU A 308 22.75 35.40 -2.28
CA LEU A 308 23.84 34.55 -2.76
C LEU A 308 23.57 33.85 -4.10
N THR A 309 22.36 33.92 -4.65
CA THR A 309 22.06 33.52 -6.03
C THR A 309 22.01 34.73 -6.98
N GLY A 310 22.33 35.92 -6.48
CA GLY A 310 22.18 37.16 -7.25
C GLY A 310 20.74 37.63 -7.42
N HIS A 311 19.82 37.19 -6.55
CA HIS A 311 18.37 37.29 -6.72
C HIS A 311 17.94 36.64 -8.03
N ASP A 312 18.11 35.33 -8.08
CA ASP A 312 17.77 34.48 -9.21
C ASP A 312 18.53 34.86 -10.48
N GLY A 313 19.86 34.91 -10.39
CA GLY A 313 20.70 35.27 -11.53
C GLY A 313 20.44 36.68 -12.05
N GLY A 314 19.82 37.54 -11.23
CA GLY A 314 19.40 38.91 -11.56
C GLY A 314 17.97 39.05 -12.05
N ASP A 315 17.23 37.97 -12.29
CA ASP A 315 15.91 38.00 -12.92
C ASP A 315 14.83 38.57 -12.00
N CYS A 316 14.99 38.39 -10.68
CA CYS A 316 14.13 39.04 -9.68
C CYS A 316 14.50 40.50 -9.37
N ARG A 317 15.52 41.07 -10.03
CA ARG A 317 15.95 42.47 -9.81
C ARG A 317 15.43 43.39 -10.91
N HIS A 318 14.67 44.41 -10.53
CA HIS A 318 14.29 45.50 -11.44
C HIS A 318 15.43 46.53 -11.59
N LEU A 319 16.47 46.22 -12.37
CA LEU A 319 17.61 47.13 -12.59
C LEU A 319 17.41 48.06 -13.80
N ARG A 320 17.82 49.33 -13.68
CA ARG A 320 17.84 50.32 -14.79
C ARG A 320 19.22 50.34 -15.46
N HIS A 321 19.29 49.84 -16.70
CA HIS A 321 20.53 49.46 -17.41
C HIS A 321 21.53 50.51 -17.98
N PRO A 322 21.36 51.85 -18.00
CA PRO A 322 22.22 52.68 -18.87
C PRO A 322 23.71 52.82 -18.48
N ALA A 323 24.12 52.50 -17.25
CA ALA A 323 25.44 52.90 -16.72
C ALA A 323 26.47 51.76 -16.51
N PHE A 324 26.10 50.51 -16.79
CA PHE A 324 26.86 49.33 -16.30
C PHE A 324 27.90 48.75 -17.26
N MET A 325 27.80 49.04 -18.56
CA MET A 325 28.72 48.52 -19.59
C MET A 325 30.21 48.90 -19.42
N LYS A 326 30.53 49.93 -18.62
CA LYS A 326 31.93 50.33 -18.36
C LYS A 326 32.56 49.60 -17.18
N LYS A 327 31.76 48.87 -16.40
CA LYS A 327 32.20 48.14 -15.22
C LYS A 327 32.48 46.67 -15.52
N GLN A 328 31.93 46.14 -16.60
CA GLN A 328 32.16 44.76 -17.00
C GLN A 328 33.63 44.48 -17.34
N GLN A 329 34.18 43.37 -16.81
CA GLN A 329 35.54 42.87 -17.12
C GLN A 329 36.66 43.89 -16.86
N ASN A 330 36.68 44.47 -15.67
CA ASN A 330 37.65 45.51 -15.30
C ASN A 330 38.74 45.04 -14.32
N GLY A 331 38.74 43.76 -13.96
CA GLY A 331 39.61 43.13 -12.98
C GLY A 331 39.07 43.21 -11.55
N VAL A 332 37.79 43.55 -11.36
CA VAL A 332 37.12 43.69 -10.06
C VAL A 332 35.71 43.17 -10.19
N CYS A 333 35.29 42.29 -9.28
CA CYS A 333 33.90 41.85 -9.22
C CYS A 333 32.93 43.01 -8.90
N ASP A 334 32.26 43.52 -9.92
CA ASP A 334 31.24 44.56 -9.84
C ASP A 334 29.84 43.92 -9.72
N MET A 335 29.29 43.93 -8.49
CA MET A 335 27.96 43.37 -8.18
C MET A 335 26.79 44.00 -8.96
N ASP A 336 27.00 45.19 -9.54
CA ASP A 336 26.05 45.86 -10.43
C ASP A 336 25.94 45.17 -11.81
N CYS A 337 26.92 44.32 -12.17
CA CYS A 337 27.00 43.55 -13.42
C CYS A 337 27.05 42.03 -13.17
N ASN A 338 26.91 41.59 -11.91
CA ASN A 338 27.00 40.19 -11.53
C ASN A 338 25.66 39.46 -11.67
N TYR A 339 25.23 39.28 -12.92
CA TYR A 339 24.01 38.55 -13.31
C TYR A 339 24.09 38.08 -14.78
N GLU A 340 23.17 37.20 -15.19
CA GLU A 340 23.28 36.44 -16.44
C GLU A 340 23.49 37.32 -17.69
N ARG A 341 22.75 38.44 -17.82
CA ARG A 341 22.87 39.34 -18.98
C ARG A 341 24.27 39.94 -19.20
N PHE A 342 25.10 39.98 -18.16
CA PHE A 342 26.48 40.45 -18.21
C PHE A 342 27.48 39.31 -17.97
N SER A 343 27.01 38.06 -18.08
CA SER A 343 27.78 36.84 -17.84
C SER A 343 28.51 36.90 -16.49
N PHE A 344 27.79 37.31 -15.43
CA PHE A 344 28.31 37.41 -14.07
C PHE A 344 29.60 38.24 -13.98
N ASP A 345 29.53 39.46 -14.52
CA ASP A 345 30.66 40.37 -14.67
C ASP A 345 31.78 39.82 -15.58
N GLY A 346 31.39 39.09 -16.62
CA GLY A 346 32.30 38.39 -17.52
C GLY A 346 33.12 37.29 -16.84
N GLY A 347 32.64 36.74 -15.72
CA GLY A 347 33.27 35.68 -14.94
C GLY A 347 34.17 36.17 -13.79
N GLU A 348 34.43 37.48 -13.67
CA GLU A 348 35.32 38.02 -12.62
C GLU A 348 34.79 37.78 -11.21
N CYS A 349 33.47 37.75 -11.05
CA CYS A 349 32.83 37.44 -9.76
C CYS A 349 32.92 35.97 -9.33
N CYS A 350 33.38 35.11 -10.24
CA CYS A 350 33.60 33.68 -10.04
C CYS A 350 35.08 33.27 -10.06
N ASP A 351 35.99 34.23 -10.14
CA ASP A 351 37.43 33.99 -10.10
C ASP A 351 37.97 34.11 -8.66
N PRO A 352 38.52 33.02 -8.08
CA PRO A 352 39.08 33.04 -6.73
C PRO A 352 40.34 33.89 -6.58
N GLU A 353 41.01 34.29 -7.68
CA GLU A 353 42.13 35.23 -7.64
C GLU A 353 41.66 36.68 -7.48
N ILE A 354 40.41 36.99 -7.83
CA ILE A 354 39.82 38.35 -7.84
C ILE A 354 38.96 38.59 -6.60
N THR A 355 38.16 37.62 -6.18
CA THR A 355 37.11 37.81 -5.16
C THR A 355 36.92 36.58 -4.27
N ASP A 356 36.19 36.76 -3.17
CA ASP A 356 35.68 35.65 -2.37
C ASP A 356 34.45 35.03 -3.06
N VAL A 357 34.72 34.04 -3.91
CA VAL A 357 33.73 33.33 -4.74
C VAL A 357 32.60 32.70 -3.93
N THR A 358 32.82 32.39 -2.64
CA THR A 358 31.76 31.85 -1.76
C THR A 358 30.65 32.85 -1.46
N LYS A 359 30.89 34.15 -1.76
CA LYS A 359 29.92 35.23 -1.55
C LYS A 359 29.48 35.89 -2.85
N THR A 360 30.29 35.83 -3.89
CA THR A 360 30.07 36.61 -5.12
C THR A 360 29.83 35.77 -6.35
N CYS A 361 30.16 34.49 -6.38
CA CYS A 361 30.00 33.70 -7.60
C CYS A 361 28.56 33.21 -7.74
N PHE A 362 27.79 33.86 -8.63
CA PHE A 362 26.38 33.54 -8.85
C PHE A 362 26.13 32.69 -10.10
N ASP A 363 27.16 32.50 -10.92
CA ASP A 363 27.10 31.74 -12.15
C ASP A 363 26.77 30.26 -11.88
N PRO A 364 25.63 29.73 -12.37
CA PRO A 364 25.24 28.34 -12.15
C PRO A 364 26.24 27.35 -12.79
N ASP A 365 26.92 27.72 -13.88
CA ASP A 365 27.87 26.87 -14.59
C ASP A 365 29.26 26.85 -13.92
N SER A 366 29.53 27.79 -13.01
CA SER A 366 30.82 27.86 -12.32
C SER A 366 30.98 26.78 -11.25
N PRO A 367 32.13 26.07 -11.19
CA PRO A 367 32.42 25.15 -10.10
C PRO A 367 32.64 25.85 -8.75
N HIS A 368 32.82 27.18 -8.77
CA HIS A 368 33.09 28.01 -7.60
C HIS A 368 31.85 28.74 -7.07
N ARG A 369 30.67 28.44 -7.61
CA ARG A 369 29.41 29.07 -7.20
C ARG A 369 29.20 29.07 -5.68
N ALA A 370 28.60 30.15 -5.21
CA ALA A 370 28.33 30.43 -3.80
C ALA A 370 27.25 29.52 -3.19
N TYR A 371 26.59 28.70 -4.00
CA TYR A 371 25.45 27.87 -3.60
C TYR A 371 25.50 26.47 -4.20
N LEU A 372 24.71 25.56 -3.65
CA LEU A 372 24.48 24.19 -4.08
C LEU A 372 23.00 23.88 -3.88
N ASP A 373 22.42 22.99 -4.67
CA ASP A 373 21.14 22.41 -4.31
C ASP A 373 21.32 21.20 -3.38
N VAL A 374 20.23 20.81 -2.71
CA VAL A 374 20.21 19.66 -1.78
C VAL A 374 20.64 18.36 -2.46
N ASN A 375 20.19 18.10 -3.69
CA ASN A 375 20.48 16.84 -4.39
C ASN A 375 21.95 16.75 -4.75
N GLU A 376 22.57 17.86 -5.14
CA GLU A 376 24.00 17.93 -5.37
C GLU A 376 24.80 17.64 -4.10
N LEU A 377 24.42 18.25 -2.96
CA LEU A 377 25.05 17.94 -1.68
C LEU A 377 24.96 16.43 -1.37
N LYS A 378 23.77 15.84 -1.50
CA LYS A 378 23.56 14.40 -1.26
C LYS A 378 24.37 13.54 -2.24
N ASN A 379 24.51 13.95 -3.50
CA ASN A 379 25.31 13.27 -4.52
C ASN A 379 26.83 13.38 -4.31
N ILE A 380 27.29 14.44 -3.65
CA ILE A 380 28.69 14.62 -3.24
C ILE A 380 28.98 13.70 -2.04
N LEU A 381 28.10 13.69 -1.04
CA LEU A 381 28.32 12.93 0.21
C LEU A 381 28.07 11.43 0.04
N ARG A 382 27.15 11.02 -0.84
CA ARG A 382 26.80 9.62 -1.16
C ARG A 382 26.59 8.74 0.08
N LEU A 383 25.88 9.27 1.07
CA LEU A 383 25.63 8.54 2.31
C LEU A 383 24.57 7.48 2.08
N ASP A 384 24.85 6.23 2.47
CA ASP A 384 23.87 5.15 2.39
C ASP A 384 22.65 5.43 3.30
N GLY A 385 21.45 5.43 2.72
CA GLY A 385 20.18 5.59 3.43
C GLY A 385 19.61 4.26 3.96
N SER A 386 20.21 3.12 3.62
CA SER A 386 19.66 1.81 3.98
C SER A 386 19.76 1.48 5.47
N THR A 387 20.66 2.12 6.21
CA THR A 387 20.95 1.77 7.62
C THR A 387 20.57 2.87 8.62
N HIS A 388 20.37 4.10 8.15
CA HIS A 388 20.10 5.26 8.99
C HIS A 388 19.13 6.20 8.28
N LEU A 389 18.25 6.84 9.05
CA LEU A 389 17.59 8.05 8.60
C LEU A 389 18.59 9.22 8.60
N ASN A 390 18.99 9.70 7.42
CA ASN A 390 19.94 10.82 7.29
C ASN A 390 19.23 12.17 7.42
N ILE A 391 19.79 13.07 8.24
CA ILE A 391 19.33 14.45 8.45
C ILE A 391 20.36 15.40 7.84
N PHE A 392 19.93 16.16 6.83
CA PHE A 392 20.71 17.17 6.14
C PHE A 392 20.19 18.57 6.48
N PHE A 393 21.00 19.57 6.16
CA PHE A 393 20.67 20.96 6.43
C PHE A 393 20.70 21.80 5.15
N ALA A 394 19.67 22.61 4.96
CA ALA A 394 19.56 23.54 3.84
C ALA A 394 18.82 24.81 4.24
N ASN A 395 19.07 25.90 3.54
CA ASN A 395 18.37 27.15 3.70
C ASN A 395 17.37 27.33 2.56
N SER A 396 16.22 27.90 2.88
CA SER A 396 15.23 28.35 1.90
C SER A 396 15.34 29.87 1.74
N SER A 397 15.13 30.37 0.52
CA SER A 397 15.03 31.80 0.23
C SER A 397 13.77 32.42 0.84
N GLU A 398 12.68 31.64 0.90
CA GLU A 398 11.43 32.02 1.58
C GLU A 398 11.39 31.41 2.99
N GLU A 399 10.94 32.18 3.98
CA GLU A 399 10.80 31.77 5.40
C GLU A 399 9.75 30.66 5.64
N GLU A 400 9.25 29.99 4.60
CA GLU A 400 8.14 29.02 4.72
C GLU A 400 8.57 27.56 4.84
N LEU A 401 9.78 27.16 4.40
CA LEU A 401 10.23 25.77 4.50
C LEU A 401 11.14 25.56 5.72
N ALA A 402 10.55 25.08 6.81
CA ALA A 402 11.29 24.66 8.01
C ALA A 402 11.93 23.27 7.85
N GLY A 403 11.30 22.38 7.08
CA GLY A 403 11.75 21.02 6.85
C GLY A 403 11.08 20.36 5.64
N VAL A 404 11.68 19.28 5.17
CA VAL A 404 11.08 18.35 4.21
C VAL A 404 11.62 16.94 4.42
N ALA A 405 10.75 15.94 4.28
CA ALA A 405 11.06 14.53 4.43
C ALA A 405 10.84 13.74 3.13
N THR A 406 11.55 12.62 3.01
CA THR A 406 11.30 11.62 1.98
C THR A 406 10.28 10.60 2.48
N TRP A 407 9.27 10.26 1.68
CA TRP A 407 8.25 9.28 2.07
C TRP A 407 8.77 7.84 1.96
N PRO A 408 8.21 6.89 2.74
CA PRO A 408 8.67 5.50 2.71
C PRO A 408 8.40 4.76 1.39
N TRP A 409 7.44 5.22 0.58
CA TRP A 409 7.18 4.67 -0.76
C TRP A 409 7.97 5.35 -1.87
N ASP A 410 8.71 6.42 -1.56
CA ASP A 410 9.59 7.03 -2.55
C ASP A 410 10.76 6.10 -2.84
N LYS A 411 11.09 5.97 -4.13
CA LYS A 411 12.23 5.15 -4.59
C LYS A 411 13.56 5.50 -3.89
N GLU A 412 13.70 6.75 -3.44
CA GLU A 412 14.92 7.25 -2.82
C GLU A 412 14.97 7.03 -1.30
N ALA A 413 13.91 6.53 -0.65
CA ALA A 413 13.78 6.45 0.82
C ALA A 413 14.96 5.72 1.50
N LEU A 414 15.46 4.65 0.88
CA LEU A 414 16.62 3.87 1.34
C LEU A 414 17.91 4.16 0.54
N MET A 415 17.86 5.12 -0.39
CA MET A 415 19.00 5.54 -1.21
C MET A 415 19.65 6.79 -0.64
N HIS A 416 20.78 7.21 -1.22
CA HIS A 416 21.52 8.37 -0.73
C HIS A 416 20.81 9.71 -0.93
N LEU A 417 19.79 9.76 -1.79
CA LEU A 417 18.94 10.94 -1.99
C LEU A 417 17.81 11.05 -0.96
N GLY A 418 17.54 10.00 -0.18
CA GLY A 418 16.51 9.99 0.86
C GLY A 418 16.87 10.81 2.11
N GLY A 419 16.02 10.72 3.12
CA GLY A 419 16.19 11.37 4.42
C GLY A 419 15.41 12.69 4.57
N ILE A 420 15.77 13.42 5.61
CA ILE A 420 15.14 14.69 5.98
C ILE A 420 16.12 15.84 5.70
N VAL A 421 15.59 16.97 5.25
CA VAL A 421 16.32 18.23 5.12
C VAL A 421 15.65 19.26 6.02
N LEU A 422 16.42 19.90 6.89
CA LEU A 422 15.92 20.91 7.83
C LEU A 422 16.65 22.23 7.64
N ASN A 423 15.97 23.32 7.96
CA ASN A 423 16.63 24.59 8.14
C ASN A 423 17.45 24.57 9.45
N PRO A 424 18.75 24.92 9.45
CA PRO A 424 19.57 24.98 10.66
C PRO A 424 18.97 25.84 11.79
N SER A 425 18.20 26.87 11.41
CA SER A 425 17.51 27.78 12.34
C SER A 425 16.29 27.15 13.02
N PHE A 426 15.86 25.97 12.58
CA PHE A 426 14.73 25.19 13.11
C PHE A 426 15.19 23.82 13.64
N TYR A 427 16.45 23.71 14.03
CA TYR A 427 17.03 22.49 14.58
C TYR A 427 17.71 22.74 15.92
N GLY A 428 17.21 22.10 16.98
CA GLY A 428 17.81 22.19 18.30
C GLY A 428 17.76 23.59 18.91
N ILE A 429 16.77 24.40 18.54
CA ILE A 429 16.55 25.76 19.03
C ILE A 429 15.24 25.78 19.84
N PRO A 430 15.21 26.40 21.04
CA PRO A 430 13.98 26.48 21.84
C PRO A 430 12.82 27.09 21.05
N GLY A 431 11.67 26.41 21.04
CA GLY A 431 10.49 26.80 20.25
C GLY A 431 10.50 26.37 18.78
N HIS A 432 11.57 25.70 18.32
CA HIS A 432 11.73 25.19 16.95
C HIS A 432 12.40 23.81 16.94
N THR A 433 11.82 22.87 17.67
CA THR A 433 12.25 21.47 17.79
C THR A 433 11.24 20.48 17.24
N HIS A 434 9.95 20.85 17.13
CA HIS A 434 8.91 19.94 16.64
C HIS A 434 8.94 19.77 15.12
N THR A 435 9.58 20.68 14.38
CA THR A 435 9.80 20.52 12.93
C THR A 435 10.48 19.17 12.61
N MET A 436 11.56 18.79 13.30
CA MET A 436 12.19 17.49 13.05
C MET A 436 11.27 16.31 13.42
N ILE A 437 10.47 16.46 14.47
CA ILE A 437 9.53 15.41 14.91
C ILE A 437 8.43 15.21 13.84
N HIS A 438 7.94 16.31 13.26
CA HIS A 438 7.00 16.34 12.15
C HIS A 438 7.56 15.65 10.90
N GLU A 439 8.77 16.02 10.47
CA GLU A 439 9.43 15.41 9.30
C GLU A 439 9.73 13.92 9.51
N ILE A 440 10.03 13.50 10.74
CA ILE A 440 10.15 12.07 11.07
C ILE A 440 8.80 11.37 10.92
N GLY A 441 7.69 12.02 11.28
CA GLY A 441 6.34 11.51 11.04
C GLY A 441 6.11 11.18 9.57
N HIS A 442 6.47 12.09 8.66
CA HIS A 442 6.44 11.85 7.21
C HIS A 442 7.36 10.71 6.77
N SER A 443 8.60 10.69 7.27
CA SER A 443 9.55 9.61 6.97
C SER A 443 8.99 8.24 7.39
N LEU A 444 8.18 8.20 8.46
CA LEU A 444 7.48 7.02 8.96
C LEU A 444 6.04 6.89 8.42
N GLY A 445 5.72 7.58 7.32
CA GLY A 445 4.51 7.38 6.53
C GLY A 445 3.24 8.08 7.01
N LEU A 446 3.35 9.10 7.86
CA LEU A 446 2.20 9.89 8.32
C LEU A 446 1.90 11.08 7.44
N TYR A 447 0.65 11.22 7.03
CA TYR A 447 0.16 12.43 6.35
C TYR A 447 -0.08 13.58 7.34
N HIS A 448 -0.13 14.80 6.80
CA HIS A 448 -0.66 15.93 7.56
C HIS A 448 -2.11 15.65 7.98
N ILE A 449 -2.49 16.10 9.18
CA ILE A 449 -3.87 15.97 9.69
C ILE A 449 -4.93 16.64 8.81
N PHE A 450 -4.51 17.57 7.95
CA PHE A 450 -5.39 18.34 7.07
C PHE A 450 -5.39 17.83 5.63
N ARG A 451 -4.83 16.64 5.38
CA ARG A 451 -4.73 15.98 4.08
C ARG A 451 -6.07 15.96 3.34
N GLY A 452 -7.14 15.57 4.04
CA GLY A 452 -8.47 15.39 3.49
C GLY A 452 -9.28 16.67 3.27
N ILE A 453 -8.76 17.84 3.64
CA ILE A 453 -9.49 19.12 3.53
C ILE A 453 -8.67 20.16 2.77
N SER A 454 -7.40 20.37 3.14
CA SER A 454 -6.57 21.44 2.57
C SER A 454 -5.56 20.95 1.53
N GLU A 455 -5.33 19.65 1.41
CA GLU A 455 -4.43 19.06 0.41
C GLU A 455 -5.16 18.24 -0.66
N ILE A 456 -6.46 18.49 -0.82
CA ILE A 456 -7.28 17.92 -1.89
C ILE A 456 -7.29 18.84 -3.11
N GLN A 457 -7.46 18.27 -4.30
CA GLN A 457 -7.48 19.10 -5.53
C GLN A 457 -8.80 19.85 -5.69
N SER A 458 -9.90 19.30 -5.17
CA SER A 458 -11.24 19.88 -5.26
C SER A 458 -12.16 19.29 -4.20
N CYS A 459 -13.31 19.92 -3.96
CA CYS A 459 -14.34 19.38 -3.05
C CYS A 459 -15.06 18.11 -3.56
N SER A 460 -14.71 17.65 -4.77
CA SER A 460 -15.15 16.37 -5.33
C SER A 460 -14.06 15.31 -5.30
N ASP A 461 -12.92 15.60 -4.67
CA ASP A 461 -11.81 14.67 -4.53
C ASP A 461 -12.28 13.43 -3.72
N PRO A 462 -12.06 12.20 -4.21
CA PRO A 462 -12.47 10.99 -3.50
C PRO A 462 -11.78 10.83 -2.14
N CYS A 463 -10.66 11.52 -1.91
CA CYS A 463 -9.93 11.51 -0.65
C CYS A 463 -10.32 12.64 0.29
N MET A 464 -11.35 13.43 -0.06
CA MET A 464 -11.93 14.41 0.85
C MET A 464 -12.46 13.71 2.10
N GLU A 465 -12.05 14.21 3.25
CA GLU A 465 -12.35 13.60 4.53
C GLU A 465 -13.43 14.39 5.26
N THR A 466 -14.64 13.83 5.30
CA THR A 466 -15.73 14.42 6.09
C THR A 466 -15.87 13.82 7.49
N GLU A 467 -15.46 12.57 7.53
CA GLU A 467 -15.29 11.59 8.59
C GLU A 467 -13.87 11.31 9.07
N PRO A 468 -13.46 11.32 10.35
CA PRO A 468 -12.23 10.59 10.68
C PRO A 468 -12.31 9.17 10.09
N SER A 469 -11.30 8.74 9.32
CA SER A 469 -11.38 7.50 8.53
C SER A 469 -10.02 6.84 8.31
N PHE A 470 -10.02 5.53 8.09
CA PHE A 470 -8.83 4.81 7.59
C PHE A 470 -8.72 4.81 6.07
N GLU A 471 -9.73 5.31 5.35
CA GLU A 471 -9.83 5.21 3.89
C GLU A 471 -9.70 6.54 3.17
N THR A 472 -9.94 7.66 3.86
CA THR A 472 -9.89 9.03 3.33
C THR A 472 -9.02 9.92 4.22
N GLY A 473 -8.64 11.09 3.73
CA GLY A 473 -7.86 12.06 4.51
C GLY A 473 -6.46 11.59 4.86
N ASP A 474 -6.10 11.72 6.15
CA ASP A 474 -4.78 11.32 6.66
C ASP A 474 -4.67 9.81 6.95
N LEU A 475 -5.76 9.06 6.73
CA LEU A 475 -5.90 7.62 6.95
C LEU A 475 -5.82 7.22 8.43
N CYS A 476 -6.18 8.12 9.34
CA CYS A 476 -6.27 7.85 10.77
C CYS A 476 -7.69 8.13 11.29
N ASN A 477 -8.43 7.08 11.64
CA ASN A 477 -9.79 7.21 12.22
C ASN A 477 -9.83 7.80 13.65
N ASP A 478 -8.73 8.36 14.15
CA ASP A 478 -8.62 9.00 15.47
C ASP A 478 -8.11 10.44 15.39
N THR A 479 -7.99 11.00 14.17
CA THR A 479 -7.72 12.39 13.88
C THR A 479 -8.95 13.00 13.20
N ASN A 480 -9.55 14.02 13.80
CA ASN A 480 -10.71 14.66 13.18
C ASN A 480 -10.28 15.48 11.95
N PRO A 481 -11.10 15.53 10.88
CA PRO A 481 -10.80 16.33 9.70
C PRO A 481 -10.61 17.79 10.07
N ALA A 482 -9.56 18.41 9.55
CA ALA A 482 -9.24 19.81 9.82
C ALA A 482 -8.67 20.48 8.57
N PRO A 483 -8.89 21.79 8.37
CA PRO A 483 -8.15 22.56 7.38
C PRO A 483 -6.75 22.89 7.91
N LYS A 484 -5.86 23.29 7.01
CA LYS A 484 -4.54 23.84 7.34
C LYS A 484 -4.70 25.04 8.26
N HIS A 485 -4.15 24.94 9.47
CA HIS A 485 -4.23 25.97 10.49
C HIS A 485 -2.94 26.02 11.30
N LYS A 486 -2.44 27.23 11.59
CA LYS A 486 -1.19 27.45 12.31
C LYS A 486 -1.37 27.79 13.80
N PHE A 487 -2.59 28.10 14.24
CA PHE A 487 -2.82 28.52 15.64
C PHE A 487 -3.29 27.37 16.52
N CYS A 488 -3.09 27.52 17.83
CA CYS A 488 -3.65 26.64 18.83
C CYS A 488 -5.17 26.83 18.97
N GLY A 489 -5.92 25.91 18.37
CA GLY A 489 -7.36 25.85 18.52
C GLY A 489 -8.07 25.46 17.24
N ASP A 490 -9.38 25.33 17.37
CA ASP A 490 -10.24 25.03 16.22
C ASP A 490 -10.27 26.23 15.26
N PRO A 491 -10.09 25.99 13.95
CA PRO A 491 -10.11 27.04 12.96
C PRO A 491 -11.50 27.66 12.84
N GLY A 492 -11.54 28.98 12.67
CA GLY A 492 -12.77 29.71 12.36
C GLY A 492 -13.35 29.34 10.99
N PRO A 493 -14.59 29.75 10.69
CA PRO A 493 -15.22 29.50 9.40
C PRO A 493 -14.40 30.13 8.26
N GLY A 494 -13.99 29.30 7.29
CA GLY A 494 -13.21 29.69 6.11
C GLY A 494 -14.01 29.55 4.81
N ASN A 495 -13.52 30.16 3.73
CA ASN A 495 -14.17 30.09 2.41
C ASN A 495 -13.86 28.78 1.65
N ASP A 496 -12.70 28.16 1.90
CA ASP A 496 -12.17 27.01 1.14
C ASP A 496 -12.32 25.68 1.91
N THR A 497 -13.47 25.46 2.54
CA THR A 497 -13.70 24.33 3.44
C THR A 497 -14.72 23.33 2.89
N CYS A 498 -14.93 23.28 1.58
CA CYS A 498 -15.77 22.27 0.90
C CYS A 498 -17.15 21.99 1.54
N GLY A 499 -17.79 23.03 2.07
CA GLY A 499 -19.11 22.94 2.69
C GLY A 499 -19.11 22.76 4.21
N PHE A 500 -17.94 22.64 4.85
CA PHE A 500 -17.82 22.68 6.31
C PHE A 500 -18.08 24.10 6.83
N HIS A 501 -19.15 24.24 7.63
CA HIS A 501 -19.51 25.50 8.27
C HIS A 501 -18.64 25.82 9.50
N SER A 502 -18.05 24.80 10.11
CA SER A 502 -17.19 24.90 11.30
C SER A 502 -16.48 23.57 11.54
N PHE A 503 -15.26 23.62 12.07
CA PHE A 503 -14.51 22.47 12.55
C PHE A 503 -14.46 22.51 14.08
N PHE A 504 -14.53 21.34 14.73
CA PHE A 504 -14.51 21.22 16.17
C PHE A 504 -13.62 20.06 16.60
N ASN A 505 -12.91 20.21 17.71
CA ASN A 505 -11.97 19.22 18.23
C ASN A 505 -10.96 18.77 17.15
N THR A 506 -10.47 19.72 16.36
CA THR A 506 -9.41 19.48 15.39
C THR A 506 -8.13 19.07 16.11
N PRO A 507 -7.32 18.15 15.54
CA PRO A 507 -6.13 17.64 16.20
C PRO A 507 -4.95 18.63 16.08
N TYR A 508 -5.15 19.91 16.42
CA TYR A 508 -4.12 20.96 16.29
C TYR A 508 -2.90 20.70 17.18
N ASN A 509 -3.05 19.99 18.30
CA ASN A 509 -1.93 19.58 19.17
C ASN A 509 -1.17 18.36 18.63
N ASN A 510 -1.56 17.82 17.48
CA ASN A 510 -0.86 16.71 16.86
C ASN A 510 0.43 17.20 16.21
N PHE A 511 1.52 16.43 16.31
CA PHE A 511 2.79 16.79 15.65
C PHE A 511 2.67 16.89 14.13
N MET A 512 1.68 16.26 13.48
CA MET A 512 1.42 16.37 12.03
C MET A 512 0.51 17.56 11.66
N SER A 513 0.23 18.47 12.61
CA SER A 513 -0.36 19.79 12.36
C SER A 513 0.73 20.80 11.97
N TYR A 514 0.31 22.02 11.59
CA TYR A 514 1.21 23.17 11.42
C TYR A 514 1.13 24.17 12.58
N ALA A 515 0.56 23.76 13.71
CA ALA A 515 0.58 24.58 14.91
C ALA A 515 2.00 24.69 15.47
N ASP A 516 2.27 25.81 16.13
CA ASP A 516 3.59 26.09 16.70
C ASP A 516 4.01 25.03 17.75
N ASP A 517 5.31 24.96 18.04
CA ASP A 517 5.91 24.03 19.01
C ASP A 517 5.23 24.07 20.40
N ASP A 518 4.84 25.25 20.88
CA ASP A 518 4.16 25.40 22.18
C ASP A 518 2.76 24.75 22.21
N CYS A 519 2.29 24.27 21.06
CA CYS A 519 0.97 23.68 20.87
C CYS A 519 0.97 22.16 20.71
N THR A 520 1.98 21.64 20.01
CA THR A 520 2.00 20.25 19.54
C THR A 520 2.68 19.35 20.55
N ASP A 521 2.09 18.19 20.85
CA ASP A 521 2.56 17.35 21.96
C ASP A 521 2.39 15.84 21.76
N SER A 522 1.70 15.39 20.71
CA SER A 522 1.34 13.98 20.60
C SER A 522 1.13 13.47 19.16
N PHE A 523 1.32 12.17 19.01
CA PHE A 523 0.78 11.34 17.93
C PHE A 523 -0.40 10.50 18.45
N THR A 524 -1.33 10.17 17.55
CA THR A 524 -2.48 9.30 17.87
C THR A 524 -2.12 7.82 17.80
N PRO A 525 -2.90 6.93 18.45
CA PRO A 525 -2.70 5.48 18.33
C PRO A 525 -2.63 4.95 16.90
N ASN A 526 -3.44 5.46 15.96
CA ASN A 526 -3.40 5.02 14.56
C ASN A 526 -2.14 5.49 13.84
N GLN A 527 -1.72 6.73 14.08
CA GLN A 527 -0.44 7.24 13.58
C GLN A 527 0.73 6.37 14.09
N VAL A 528 0.76 6.06 15.38
CA VAL A 528 1.80 5.21 15.97
C VAL A 528 1.79 3.79 15.38
N ALA A 529 0.60 3.23 15.09
CA ALA A 529 0.50 1.94 14.41
C ALA A 529 1.10 1.97 13.00
N ARG A 530 0.83 3.03 12.22
CA ARG A 530 1.43 3.22 10.90
C ARG A 530 2.95 3.35 10.97
N MET A 531 3.46 4.14 11.92
CA MET A 531 4.91 4.26 12.16
C MET A 531 5.57 2.91 12.44
N HIS A 532 4.99 2.09 13.33
CA HIS A 532 5.52 0.76 13.61
C HIS A 532 5.48 -0.16 12.39
N CYS A 533 4.43 -0.07 11.57
CA CYS A 533 4.33 -0.83 10.34
C CYS A 533 5.48 -0.47 9.38
N TYR A 534 5.71 0.82 9.08
CA TYR A 534 6.82 1.21 8.21
C TYR A 534 8.20 0.85 8.77
N LEU A 535 8.38 0.87 10.10
CA LEU A 535 9.61 0.39 10.74
C LEU A 535 9.83 -1.12 10.57
N ASP A 536 8.77 -1.91 10.50
CA ASP A 536 8.84 -3.36 10.28
C ASP A 536 8.98 -3.73 8.79
N LEU A 537 8.41 -2.93 7.88
CA LEU A 537 8.38 -3.24 6.44
C LEU A 537 9.51 -2.62 5.64
N VAL A 538 9.71 -1.31 5.81
CA VAL A 538 10.60 -0.52 4.94
C VAL A 538 11.93 -0.29 5.66
N TYR A 539 11.87 0.00 6.96
CA TYR A 539 13.03 0.46 7.73
C TYR A 539 13.56 -0.56 8.74
N GLN A 540 13.35 -1.86 8.50
CA GLN A 540 13.86 -2.92 9.35
C GLN A 540 15.39 -2.84 9.51
N SER A 541 16.09 -2.40 8.46
CA SER A 541 17.55 -2.22 8.45
C SER A 541 18.04 -1.01 9.23
N TRP A 542 17.17 -0.08 9.62
CA TRP A 542 17.50 1.00 10.54
C TRP A 542 17.56 0.53 12.00
N GLN A 543 17.11 -0.69 12.28
CA GLN A 543 17.13 -1.28 13.61
C GLN A 543 18.41 -2.11 13.83
N PRO A 544 18.99 -2.15 15.05
CA PRO A 544 20.22 -2.91 15.32
C PRO A 544 20.14 -4.41 15.08
N SER A 545 18.96 -5.00 15.27
CA SER A 545 18.70 -6.44 15.11
C SER A 545 17.60 -6.65 14.08
N ARG A 546 17.85 -7.46 13.05
CA ARG A 546 16.80 -7.90 12.13
C ARG A 546 15.94 -8.95 12.83
N LYS A 547 14.63 -8.71 12.88
CA LYS A 547 13.62 -9.67 13.37
C LYS A 547 12.70 -10.02 12.22
N PRO A 548 12.20 -11.26 12.10
CA PRO A 548 11.23 -11.61 11.07
C PRO A 548 10.07 -10.62 11.06
N ALA A 549 9.68 -10.14 9.88
CA ALA A 549 8.52 -9.25 9.76
C ALA A 549 7.27 -9.96 10.34
N PRO A 550 6.43 -9.25 11.10
CA PRO A 550 5.22 -9.85 11.65
C PRO A 550 4.27 -10.23 10.51
N VAL A 551 3.54 -11.32 10.70
CA VAL A 551 2.40 -11.64 9.83
C VAL A 551 1.26 -10.68 10.19
N ALA A 552 0.90 -9.78 9.27
CA ALA A 552 -0.04 -8.67 9.53
C ALA A 552 -1.40 -9.10 10.10
N LEU A 553 -1.88 -10.29 9.75
CA LEU A 553 -3.22 -10.74 10.06
C LEU A 553 -3.21 -12.08 10.79
N SER A 554 -4.22 -12.31 11.63
CA SER A 554 -4.40 -13.64 12.21
C SER A 554 -4.66 -14.68 11.11
N PRO A 555 -4.15 -15.91 11.29
CA PRO A 555 -4.44 -16.99 10.35
C PRO A 555 -5.94 -17.22 10.22
N GLN A 556 -6.40 -17.38 8.97
CA GLN A 556 -7.80 -17.66 8.65
C GLN A 556 -8.03 -19.15 8.54
N VAL A 557 -9.22 -19.59 8.95
CA VAL A 557 -9.64 -20.98 8.82
C VAL A 557 -10.12 -21.21 7.40
N VAL A 558 -9.37 -22.00 6.62
CA VAL A 558 -9.68 -22.25 5.21
C VAL A 558 -10.29 -23.63 4.96
N GLY A 559 -10.22 -24.50 5.96
CA GLY A 559 -10.86 -25.81 5.90
C GLY A 559 -10.96 -26.43 7.27
N HIS A 560 -11.94 -27.29 7.46
CA HIS A 560 -12.03 -28.13 8.64
C HIS A 560 -12.69 -29.47 8.28
N THR A 561 -12.25 -30.53 8.93
CA THR A 561 -12.86 -31.86 8.93
C THR A 561 -13.28 -32.20 10.36
N THR A 562 -13.80 -33.40 10.61
CA THR A 562 -14.11 -33.84 11.98
C THR A 562 -12.86 -33.91 12.86
N ASP A 563 -11.69 -34.13 12.26
CA ASP A 563 -10.46 -34.47 12.98
C ASP A 563 -9.30 -33.52 12.63
N SER A 564 -9.52 -32.52 11.76
CA SER A 564 -8.47 -31.60 11.30
C SER A 564 -9.00 -30.20 11.03
N MET A 565 -8.13 -29.20 11.16
CA MET A 565 -8.40 -27.81 10.83
C MET A 565 -7.24 -27.28 10.00
N THR A 566 -7.54 -26.65 8.87
CA THR A 566 -6.57 -26.04 7.97
C THR A 566 -6.60 -24.54 8.17
N LEU A 567 -5.44 -23.98 8.50
CA LEU A 567 -5.23 -22.55 8.68
C LEU A 567 -4.38 -22.03 7.52
N GLU A 568 -4.78 -20.90 6.95
CA GLU A 568 -3.97 -20.11 6.00
C GLU A 568 -3.54 -18.82 6.68
N TRP A 569 -2.26 -18.45 6.57
CA TRP A 569 -1.74 -17.20 7.10
C TRP A 569 -1.33 -16.26 5.97
N PHE A 570 -1.50 -14.96 6.21
CA PHE A 570 -0.95 -13.95 5.33
C PHE A 570 0.58 -14.12 5.25
N PRO A 571 1.21 -13.98 4.07
CA PRO A 571 2.68 -14.01 3.99
C PRO A 571 3.28 -12.87 4.84
N PRO A 572 4.55 -12.99 5.29
CA PRO A 572 5.26 -11.85 5.85
C PRO A 572 5.16 -10.65 4.91
N ILE A 573 4.90 -9.49 5.48
CA ILE A 573 4.51 -8.30 4.71
C ILE A 573 5.68 -7.77 3.86
N ASP A 574 6.92 -8.06 4.26
CA ASP A 574 8.14 -7.75 3.48
C ASP A 574 8.38 -8.73 2.32
N GLY A 575 7.57 -9.79 2.19
CA GLY A 575 7.70 -10.84 1.17
C GLY A 575 8.95 -11.71 1.34
N HIS A 576 9.74 -11.51 2.40
CA HIS A 576 10.98 -12.22 2.64
C HIS A 576 10.77 -13.39 3.60
N PHE A 577 11.29 -14.55 3.22
CA PHE A 577 11.32 -15.74 4.07
C PHE A 577 12.76 -15.91 4.57
N PHE A 578 12.94 -15.88 5.90
CA PHE A 578 14.26 -16.09 6.50
C PHE A 578 14.67 -17.57 6.38
N GLU A 579 15.97 -17.82 6.24
CA GLU A 579 16.52 -19.18 6.24
C GLU A 579 16.21 -19.90 7.56
N ARG A 580 15.90 -21.20 7.50
CA ARG A 580 15.63 -22.02 8.68
C ARG A 580 16.80 -21.95 9.67
N GLU A 581 16.53 -21.47 10.87
CA GLU A 581 17.42 -21.70 12.02
C GLU A 581 17.26 -23.14 12.51
N LEU A 582 18.35 -23.91 12.36
CA LEU A 582 18.46 -25.29 12.88
C LEU A 582 18.26 -25.30 14.40
N GLY A 583 17.30 -26.08 14.88
CA GLY A 583 16.86 -26.21 16.26
C GLY A 583 15.62 -25.39 16.63
N SER A 584 15.02 -24.65 15.69
CA SER A 584 13.81 -23.85 15.94
C SER A 584 12.53 -24.59 15.50
N ALA A 585 11.36 -24.12 15.95
CA ALA A 585 10.07 -24.65 15.48
C ALA A 585 9.89 -24.53 13.94
N CYS A 586 10.64 -23.63 13.29
CA CYS A 586 10.64 -23.48 11.83
C CYS A 586 11.22 -24.68 11.07
N ASP A 587 11.98 -25.56 11.74
CA ASP A 587 12.43 -26.83 11.17
C ASP A 587 11.27 -27.79 10.88
N LEU A 588 10.12 -27.59 11.53
CA LEU A 588 8.91 -28.40 11.36
C LEU A 588 8.09 -28.01 10.12
N CYS A 589 8.36 -26.85 9.49
CA CYS A 589 7.67 -26.39 8.28
C CYS A 589 8.21 -27.08 7.02
N LEU A 590 7.51 -28.04 6.42
CA LEU A 590 7.95 -28.79 5.24
C LEU A 590 8.24 -27.90 4.00
N GLU A 591 9.01 -28.41 3.03
CA GLU A 591 9.37 -27.70 1.77
C GLU A 591 8.14 -27.14 1.00
N GLY A 592 6.95 -27.70 1.23
CA GLY A 592 5.68 -27.22 0.67
C GLY A 592 5.05 -26.01 1.37
N ARG A 593 5.74 -25.32 2.29
CA ARG A 593 5.19 -24.24 3.16
C ARG A 593 4.11 -24.72 4.14
N ILE A 594 4.15 -25.98 4.54
CA ILE A 594 3.15 -26.59 5.42
C ILE A 594 3.79 -26.88 6.78
N LEU A 595 3.24 -26.30 7.84
CA LEU A 595 3.54 -26.69 9.22
C LEU A 595 2.48 -27.68 9.68
N VAL A 596 2.89 -28.91 10.00
CA VAL A 596 2.00 -29.91 10.61
C VAL A 596 2.30 -29.96 12.09
N GLN A 597 1.46 -29.31 12.91
CA GLN A 597 1.56 -29.36 14.36
C GLN A 597 0.34 -30.09 14.94
N TYR A 598 0.58 -31.07 15.80
CA TYR A 598 -0.48 -31.72 16.58
C TYR A 598 -0.85 -30.82 17.77
N ALA A 599 -2.14 -30.61 18.01
CA ALA A 599 -2.61 -29.75 19.08
C ALA A 599 -2.11 -30.25 20.45
N PHE A 600 -1.43 -29.40 21.20
CA PHE A 600 -0.89 -29.75 22.52
C PHE A 600 -1.90 -29.52 23.66
N ASN A 601 -2.88 -28.63 23.45
CA ASN A 601 -3.94 -28.30 24.41
C ASN A 601 -5.18 -27.77 23.65
N ALA A 602 -6.37 -28.13 24.12
CA ALA A 602 -7.65 -27.64 23.58
C ALA A 602 -8.60 -27.29 24.74
N SER A 603 -9.27 -26.14 24.63
CA SER A 603 -10.25 -25.68 25.62
C SER A 603 -11.54 -25.27 24.94
N SER A 604 -12.69 -25.62 25.52
CA SER A 604 -14.01 -25.19 25.05
C SER A 604 -14.62 -24.16 26.03
N PRO A 605 -15.20 -23.06 25.54
CA PRO A 605 -15.91 -22.10 26.40
C PRO A 605 -17.28 -22.61 26.89
N MET A 606 -17.72 -23.78 26.44
CA MET A 606 -18.96 -24.42 26.89
C MET A 606 -18.72 -25.19 28.19
N PRO A 607 -19.37 -24.83 29.31
CA PRO A 607 -19.26 -25.60 30.55
C PRO A 607 -19.82 -27.01 30.33
N CYS A 608 -19.06 -28.00 30.82
CA CYS A 608 -19.25 -29.43 30.62
C CYS A 608 -20.71 -29.88 30.79
N GLY A 609 -21.33 -30.38 29.72
CA GLY A 609 -22.53 -31.21 29.83
C GLY A 609 -22.16 -32.59 30.39
N PRO A 610 -23.03 -33.28 31.16
CA PRO A 610 -22.66 -34.46 31.96
C PRO A 610 -22.42 -35.76 31.18
N SER A 611 -22.25 -35.71 29.85
CA SER A 611 -22.29 -36.91 29.00
C SER A 611 -21.14 -37.04 27.99
N GLY A 612 -20.05 -36.30 28.14
CA GLY A 612 -18.88 -36.39 27.26
C GLY A 612 -17.79 -37.31 27.82
N HIS A 613 -17.83 -38.60 27.53
CA HIS A 613 -16.67 -39.48 27.68
C HIS A 613 -15.64 -39.11 26.61
N TRP A 614 -14.51 -38.53 27.02
CA TRP A 614 -13.33 -38.40 26.17
C TRP A 614 -12.69 -39.78 25.98
N SER A 615 -12.34 -40.12 24.76
CA SER A 615 -11.72 -41.40 24.44
C SER A 615 -10.22 -41.37 24.81
N PRO A 616 -9.61 -42.48 25.26
CA PRO A 616 -8.17 -42.54 25.59
C PRO A 616 -7.21 -42.18 24.45
N ARG A 617 -7.71 -41.93 23.22
CA ARG A 617 -6.91 -41.46 22.08
C ARG A 617 -6.72 -39.94 22.06
N GLU A 618 -7.43 -39.19 22.91
CA GLU A 618 -7.39 -37.71 22.92
C GLU A 618 -6.33 -37.13 23.86
N ALA A 619 -5.41 -37.96 24.38
CA ALA A 619 -4.32 -37.53 25.26
C ALA A 619 -3.05 -38.42 25.19
N GLU A 620 -2.53 -38.72 24.00
CA GLU A 620 -1.17 -39.25 23.82
C GLU A 620 -0.40 -38.26 22.93
N GLY A 621 0.59 -37.45 23.32
CA GLY A 621 1.35 -37.17 24.55
C GLY A 621 2.42 -36.07 24.25
N HIS A 622 3.17 -35.59 25.25
CA HIS A 622 4.13 -34.45 25.19
C HIS A 622 5.45 -34.76 24.41
N PRO A 623 6.11 -33.75 23.76
CA PRO A 623 7.27 -33.88 22.85
C PRO A 623 8.62 -34.40 23.39
N ASP A 624 8.78 -34.76 24.66
CA ASP A 624 10.12 -34.91 25.27
C ASP A 624 10.53 -36.35 25.64
N VAL A 625 10.67 -37.26 24.67
CA VAL A 625 11.20 -38.62 24.94
C VAL A 625 12.33 -38.97 23.98
N GLU A 626 13.58 -38.99 24.47
CA GLU A 626 14.79 -39.39 23.72
C GLU A 626 14.84 -40.90 23.34
N GLN A 627 13.82 -41.71 23.66
CA GLN A 627 13.72 -43.10 23.21
C GLN A 627 12.35 -43.45 22.62
N PRO A 628 12.30 -44.28 21.55
CA PRO A 628 11.05 -44.67 20.92
C PRO A 628 10.13 -45.45 21.86
N CYS A 629 8.87 -45.02 21.97
CA CYS A 629 7.86 -45.63 22.84
C CYS A 629 7.59 -47.10 22.50
N LYS A 630 7.58 -47.97 23.53
CA LYS A 630 7.03 -49.33 23.45
C LYS A 630 5.59 -49.33 23.94
N SER A 631 4.67 -49.82 23.11
CA SER A 631 3.25 -49.94 23.43
C SER A 631 3.01 -50.82 24.67
N SER A 632 2.28 -50.28 25.65
CA SER A 632 1.77 -51.02 26.82
C SER A 632 0.24 -51.01 26.81
N VAL A 633 -0.38 -52.16 27.09
CA VAL A 633 -1.84 -52.37 27.04
C VAL A 633 -2.53 -52.20 28.41
N ARG A 634 -1.93 -51.47 29.36
CA ARG A 634 -2.57 -51.20 30.65
C ARG A 634 -3.24 -49.81 30.64
N THR A 635 -4.56 -49.79 30.60
CA THR A 635 -5.41 -48.60 30.73
C THR A 635 -5.38 -48.05 32.15
N TRP A 636 -5.30 -46.71 32.28
CA TRP A 636 -5.32 -46.00 33.55
C TRP A 636 -6.76 -45.87 34.08
N SER A 637 -6.94 -46.03 35.40
CA SER A 637 -8.22 -45.89 36.12
C SER A 637 -8.10 -44.71 37.10
N PRO A 638 -9.11 -43.85 37.27
CA PRO A 638 -8.99 -42.63 38.09
C PRO A 638 -8.95 -42.87 39.61
N ASN A 639 -8.95 -44.12 40.09
CA ASN A 639 -8.98 -44.44 41.52
C ASN A 639 -7.82 -45.34 41.97
N SER A 640 -6.62 -45.18 41.43
CA SER A 640 -5.40 -45.84 41.96
C SER A 640 -4.18 -44.96 41.90
#